data_AF-A0A7K3Z1L3-F1
#
_entry.id   AF-A0A7K3Z1L3-F1
#
_cell.length_a   1.000
_cell.length_b   1.000
_cell.length_c   1.000
_cell.angle_alpha   90.00
_cell.angle_beta   90.00
_cell.angle_gamma   90.00
#
_symmetry.space_group_name_H-M   'P 1'
#
loop_
_entity.id
_entity.type
_entity.pdbx_description
1 polymer ?
#
loop_
_entity_poly.entity_id
_entity_poly.type
_entity_poly.pdbx_seq_one_letter_code
_entity_poly.pdbx_strand_id
1 'polypeptide(L)'
;MNKIRSISIAGGLIGIVILSMLLLAFETGVFNAWQIRNSPFYVGVEIGWEATVDDAKALIDHVKGFTNLLVIGSSSLRSDKLSLDRVCDYAYNAGLNIIVCWESALNSPNFGTMDNSYRPYEWVTSAKQKYGSHFLGAYYCDEPGGKVLDSENPLILPSYSDVANNFIENSQAKDFPTIHQVSSLLFTADYGLYWFDYKAGYDVVLAELGWNNSRSLQISQVRGAATVQNKDWGVIVTWTYDRPPYLQSGNQLYDDLVLSYNSGADYAVVFDASKRYSNSTLTEEHYEALNDFWTYIQNNPQNHGCLNADKAIVLPRDYGFGFRNVGDKVWGLSQSDNWTCVMYNDVSRLIDRYNSSIDIVYGDPEWKTVIEEKYDRVFCWPNDFMISSDFPVINLNNGLGYNTIQEAISSYATYSGDEILVKPGIYRENIVVTKPLELISQNKDTTIIHGVGNSALMIISDNVTVTGFTLENGGNLTSEEGGGLILENANNCLINWNNIKTSNYGVVLQNSAFNIFKNNLLIGNKFNFGVNSSTPQGYINDIDSTNTINGKPVYYWVNKDHQQVPLDAGYIALVNCTNITVESMCITNNFNGLLLAYSQNTKVTNNTFKENYVGIEIDGSLSSILKTNSIQNNLYNLWVSNGFYHDIDGSNRVDDKQVIYWINKEGKTVPSDAGYVALINCSGITAQRLKLSNNGQGILLYNTKNCTITQNNISSEANGIELYFSENIMLSENRVEENTKNGIKIDSADHNTFFRNTLISNAESGFYIYGASFNNIYLNKIASNTCGITLQGSQETNSTQNIITENLIASNNIFLVIKYGTALKNTLYHNNFIDNNIQLIDGGISPITFWSRPSDNPVNYWDNGQEGNYWSDYTGTDKNADGIGDIPCYVRNSDQDNFPLMKPH
;
A
#
# COMPACT_ATOMS: atom_id res chain seq x y z
N MET A 1 -39.51 -5.98 -64.84
CA MET A 1 -40.33 -4.92 -64.19
C MET A 1 -40.62 -5.36 -62.77
N ASN A 2 -40.41 -4.62 -61.69
CA ASN A 2 -39.64 -3.43 -61.36
C ASN A 2 -39.77 -3.36 -59.83
N LYS A 3 -38.72 -3.62 -59.06
CA LYS A 3 -38.52 -3.13 -57.68
C LYS A 3 -37.11 -3.46 -57.19
N ILE A 4 -36.13 -2.94 -57.94
CA ILE A 4 -34.81 -2.55 -57.41
C ILE A 4 -34.86 -1.02 -57.44
N ARG A 5 -34.98 -0.36 -56.28
CA ARG A 5 -34.68 1.06 -56.01
C ARG A 5 -35.37 1.53 -54.71
N SER A 6 -34.70 1.28 -53.58
CA SER A 6 -34.67 2.11 -52.37
C SER A 6 -33.95 1.30 -51.30
N ILE A 7 -33.09 1.92 -50.49
CA ILE A 7 -32.13 1.31 -49.51
C ILE A 7 -30.71 1.11 -50.07
N SER A 8 -30.11 2.15 -50.69
CA SER A 8 -28.64 2.25 -50.76
C SER A 8 -28.09 3.67 -50.62
N ILE A 9 -28.86 4.61 -50.05
CA ILE A 9 -28.44 6.03 -50.01
C ILE A 9 -28.22 6.54 -48.56
N ALA A 10 -28.74 5.88 -47.53
CA ALA A 10 -28.52 6.33 -46.14
C ALA A 10 -27.21 5.80 -45.49
N GLY A 11 -26.67 4.66 -45.95
CA GLY A 11 -25.40 4.12 -45.43
C GLY A 11 -24.16 4.77 -46.03
N GLY A 12 -24.26 5.30 -47.26
CA GLY A 12 -23.13 5.93 -47.96
C GLY A 12 -22.79 7.34 -47.48
N LEU A 13 -23.79 8.15 -47.09
CA LEU A 13 -23.54 9.52 -46.65
C LEU A 13 -22.96 9.60 -45.23
N ILE A 14 -23.38 8.72 -44.30
CA ILE A 14 -22.84 8.71 -42.92
C ILE A 14 -21.41 8.15 -42.91
N GLY A 15 -21.13 7.14 -43.74
CA GLY A 15 -19.78 6.62 -43.92
C GLY A 15 -18.82 7.66 -44.50
N ILE A 16 -19.24 8.46 -45.48
CA ILE A 16 -18.39 9.49 -46.11
C ILE A 16 -18.17 10.71 -45.20
N VAL A 17 -19.14 11.09 -44.36
CA VAL A 17 -18.97 12.19 -43.39
C VAL A 17 -18.09 11.77 -42.21
N ILE A 18 -18.17 10.51 -41.75
CA ILE A 18 -17.27 9.98 -40.72
C ILE A 18 -15.86 9.79 -41.29
N LEU A 19 -15.72 9.34 -42.54
CA LEU A 19 -14.41 9.24 -43.20
C LEU A 19 -13.80 10.63 -43.46
N SER A 20 -14.59 11.65 -43.82
CA SER A 20 -14.07 13.01 -44.03
C SER A 20 -13.76 13.74 -42.73
N MET A 21 -14.50 13.49 -41.63
CA MET A 21 -14.15 13.99 -40.30
C MET A 21 -12.95 13.25 -39.70
N LEU A 22 -12.77 11.95 -39.98
CA LEU A 22 -11.57 11.21 -39.60
C LEU A 22 -10.35 11.61 -40.45
N LEU A 23 -10.52 11.95 -41.73
CA LEU A 23 -9.45 12.49 -42.58
C LEU A 23 -9.07 13.93 -42.20
N LEU A 24 -10.03 14.78 -41.82
CA LEU A 24 -9.75 16.10 -41.25
C LEU A 24 -9.14 16.03 -39.85
N ALA A 25 -9.48 15.02 -39.04
CA ALA A 25 -8.82 14.76 -37.75
C ALA A 25 -7.45 14.07 -37.92
N PHE A 26 -7.22 13.32 -39.00
CA PHE A 26 -5.89 12.79 -39.35
C PHE A 26 -4.97 13.88 -39.93
N GLU A 27 -5.50 14.80 -40.74
CA GLU A 27 -4.73 15.95 -41.25
C GLU A 27 -4.46 17.02 -40.18
N THR A 28 -5.31 17.14 -39.14
CA THR A 28 -5.07 18.07 -38.01
C THR A 28 -4.42 17.42 -36.78
N GLY A 29 -4.50 16.09 -36.61
CA GLY A 29 -4.03 15.37 -35.42
C GLY A 29 -2.78 14.50 -35.60
N VAL A 30 -2.35 14.19 -36.84
CA VAL A 30 -1.18 13.32 -37.10
C VAL A 30 -0.06 14.05 -37.86
N PHE A 31 -0.15 15.38 -38.01
CA PHE A 31 0.94 16.22 -38.53
C PHE A 31 1.58 17.15 -37.50
N ASN A 32 1.43 16.87 -36.20
CA ASN A 32 2.13 17.60 -35.12
C ASN A 32 3.06 16.71 -34.26
N ALA A 33 3.44 15.53 -34.74
CA ALA A 33 4.57 14.79 -34.18
C ALA A 33 5.60 14.61 -35.30
N TRP A 34 6.79 15.18 -35.10
CA TRP A 34 7.91 15.32 -36.05
C TRP A 34 7.83 16.48 -37.05
N GLN A 35 7.49 17.68 -36.59
CA GLN A 35 8.30 18.82 -37.04
C GLN A 35 9.59 18.76 -36.23
N ILE A 36 10.70 18.36 -36.87
CA ILE A 36 12.02 18.71 -36.38
C ILE A 36 11.97 20.22 -36.15
N ARG A 37 12.17 20.66 -34.90
CA ARG A 37 12.23 22.07 -34.57
C ARG A 37 13.48 22.59 -35.31
N ASN A 38 13.31 23.07 -36.54
CA ASN A 38 14.38 23.65 -37.38
C ASN A 38 14.75 25.05 -36.85
N SER A 39 14.86 25.20 -35.53
CA SER A 39 15.42 26.40 -34.93
C SER A 39 16.94 26.31 -35.09
N PRO A 40 17.62 27.36 -35.58
CA PRO A 40 19.06 27.36 -35.67
C PRO A 40 19.67 27.25 -34.26
N PHE A 41 20.64 26.36 -34.09
CA PHE A 41 21.42 26.26 -32.85
C PHE A 41 22.45 27.40 -32.78
N TYR A 42 22.54 28.06 -31.62
CA TYR A 42 23.39 29.23 -31.43
C TYR A 42 24.62 28.92 -30.58
N VAL A 43 25.81 29.09 -31.15
CA VAL A 43 27.11 28.95 -30.48
C VAL A 43 27.72 30.33 -30.33
N GLY A 44 28.06 30.73 -29.11
CA GLY A 44 28.56 32.07 -28.86
C GLY A 44 29.55 32.23 -27.72
N VAL A 45 30.07 33.45 -27.62
CA VAL A 45 30.91 33.91 -26.52
C VAL A 45 30.27 35.14 -25.90
N GLU A 46 30.26 35.21 -24.57
CA GLU A 46 29.89 36.40 -23.84
C GLU A 46 31.10 37.24 -23.49
N ILE A 47 31.08 38.51 -23.88
CA ILE A 47 32.08 39.49 -23.44
C ILE A 47 31.63 40.05 -22.10
N GLY A 48 32.17 39.54 -20.98
CA GLY A 48 31.74 39.93 -19.64
C GLY A 48 32.63 40.98 -18.95
N TRP A 49 33.93 41.06 -19.27
CA TRP A 49 34.88 41.97 -18.61
C TRP A 49 34.81 43.41 -19.15
N GLU A 50 35.47 44.36 -18.47
CA GLU A 50 35.62 45.75 -18.93
C GLU A 50 36.42 45.84 -20.24
N ALA A 51 35.73 45.70 -21.38
CA ALA A 51 36.32 45.60 -22.71
C ALA A 51 36.19 46.91 -23.50
N THR A 52 37.17 47.20 -24.34
CA THR A 52 37.05 48.28 -25.33
C THR A 52 36.39 47.77 -26.62
N VAL A 53 35.99 48.69 -27.51
CA VAL A 53 35.49 48.34 -28.85
C VAL A 53 36.51 47.52 -29.62
N ASP A 54 37.81 47.79 -29.45
CA ASP A 54 38.87 47.07 -30.16
C ASP A 54 39.08 45.66 -29.59
N ASP A 55 38.97 45.49 -28.26
CA ASP A 55 38.99 44.16 -27.63
C ASP A 55 37.83 43.29 -28.12
N ALA A 56 36.62 43.86 -28.18
CA ALA A 56 35.44 43.16 -28.69
C ALA A 56 35.58 42.77 -30.16
N LYS A 57 36.12 43.66 -31.00
CA LYS A 57 36.41 43.34 -32.41
C LYS A 57 37.46 42.24 -32.56
N ALA A 58 38.53 42.30 -31.76
CA ALA A 58 39.57 41.28 -31.78
C ALA A 58 39.01 39.91 -31.40
N LEU A 59 38.15 39.84 -30.38
CA LEU A 59 37.45 38.61 -30.02
C LEU A 59 36.52 38.14 -31.14
N ILE A 60 35.70 39.02 -31.72
CA ILE A 60 34.83 38.69 -32.87
C ILE A 60 35.65 38.13 -34.04
N ASP A 61 36.76 38.78 -34.39
CA ASP A 61 37.64 38.31 -35.46
C ASP A 61 38.21 36.93 -35.18
N HIS A 62 38.50 36.63 -33.92
CA HIS A 62 38.98 35.33 -33.48
C HIS A 62 37.90 34.25 -33.60
N VAL A 63 36.66 34.53 -33.18
CA VAL A 63 35.62 33.50 -33.02
C VAL A 63 34.64 33.38 -34.19
N LYS A 64 34.48 34.40 -35.03
CA LYS A 64 33.46 34.45 -36.10
C LYS A 64 33.51 33.30 -37.12
N GLY A 65 34.63 32.58 -37.21
CA GLY A 65 34.78 31.42 -38.07
C GLY A 65 34.08 30.16 -37.54
N PHE A 66 33.77 30.14 -36.24
CA PHE A 66 33.26 28.97 -35.52
C PHE A 66 32.23 29.32 -34.43
N THR A 67 31.63 30.50 -34.50
CA THR A 67 30.48 30.91 -33.70
C THR A 67 29.48 31.64 -34.58
N ASN A 68 28.23 31.72 -34.13
CA ASN A 68 27.17 32.49 -34.79
C ASN A 68 26.43 33.41 -33.82
N LEU A 69 26.90 33.57 -32.59
CA LEU A 69 26.30 34.39 -31.56
C LEU A 69 27.38 35.16 -30.78
N LEU A 70 27.10 36.43 -30.51
CA LEU A 70 27.82 37.26 -29.56
C LEU A 70 26.87 37.72 -28.46
N VAL A 71 27.25 37.48 -27.20
CA VAL A 71 26.55 38.01 -26.03
C VAL A 71 27.37 39.16 -25.46
N ILE A 72 26.75 40.32 -25.23
CA ILE A 72 27.43 41.52 -24.74
C ILE A 72 27.04 41.75 -23.27
N GLY A 73 27.89 41.28 -22.36
CA GLY A 73 27.79 41.45 -20.91
C GLY A 73 28.59 42.65 -20.35
N SER A 74 29.56 43.16 -21.11
CA SER A 74 30.53 44.15 -20.65
C SER A 74 29.89 45.48 -20.24
N SER A 75 30.20 45.95 -19.03
CA SER A 75 29.71 47.22 -18.47
C SER A 75 30.23 48.44 -19.24
N SER A 76 31.50 48.49 -19.62
CA SER A 76 32.09 49.57 -20.41
C SER A 76 31.43 49.73 -21.78
N LEU A 77 31.13 48.61 -22.45
CA LEU A 77 30.52 48.64 -23.79
C LEU A 77 29.06 49.09 -23.71
N ARG A 78 28.31 48.61 -22.72
CA ARG A 78 26.88 48.92 -22.59
C ARG A 78 26.62 50.30 -22.01
N SER A 79 27.53 50.84 -21.21
CA SER A 79 27.39 52.18 -20.65
C SER A 79 27.63 53.30 -21.66
N ASP A 80 28.27 53.02 -22.80
CA ASP A 80 28.44 53.97 -23.91
C ASP A 80 27.70 53.50 -25.18
N LYS A 81 26.63 54.21 -25.54
CA LYS A 81 25.80 53.89 -26.72
C LYS A 81 26.61 53.74 -28.00
N LEU A 82 27.60 54.62 -28.20
CA LEU A 82 28.39 54.62 -29.44
C LEU A 82 29.29 53.39 -29.51
N SER A 83 29.89 52.98 -28.39
CA SER A 83 30.68 51.75 -28.28
C SER A 83 29.81 50.52 -28.49
N LEU A 84 28.63 50.45 -27.85
CA LEU A 84 27.67 49.36 -28.05
C LEU A 84 27.22 49.27 -29.52
N ASP A 85 26.82 50.38 -30.14
CA ASP A 85 26.41 50.43 -31.54
C ASP A 85 27.53 49.95 -32.46
N ARG A 86 28.78 50.37 -32.21
CA ARG A 86 29.96 49.97 -33.00
C ARG A 86 30.27 48.48 -32.90
N VAL A 87 30.16 47.89 -31.72
CA VAL A 87 30.41 46.45 -31.51
C VAL A 87 29.29 45.64 -32.15
N CYS A 88 28.03 46.02 -31.94
CA CYS A 88 26.87 45.36 -32.55
C CYS A 88 26.91 45.46 -34.10
N ASP A 89 27.24 46.62 -34.66
CA ASP A 89 27.43 46.77 -36.11
C ASP A 89 28.53 45.85 -36.63
N TYR A 90 29.63 45.73 -35.89
CA TYR A 90 30.75 44.87 -36.28
C TYR A 90 30.37 43.39 -36.22
N ALA A 91 29.72 42.95 -35.14
CA ALA A 91 29.22 41.58 -34.99
C ALA A 91 28.20 41.22 -36.09
N TYR A 92 27.25 42.12 -36.37
CA TYR A 92 26.27 41.96 -37.43
C TYR A 92 26.93 41.83 -38.81
N ASN A 93 27.89 42.70 -39.13
CA ASN A 93 28.65 42.62 -40.40
C ASN A 93 29.52 41.36 -40.50
N ALA A 94 29.94 40.80 -39.36
CA ALA A 94 30.62 39.51 -39.28
C ALA A 94 29.67 38.30 -39.39
N GLY A 95 28.36 38.53 -39.49
CA GLY A 95 27.34 37.49 -39.63
C GLY A 95 26.87 36.88 -38.30
N LEU A 96 27.27 37.46 -37.16
CA LEU A 96 26.89 36.98 -35.83
C LEU A 96 25.49 37.48 -35.44
N ASN A 97 24.78 36.66 -34.68
CA ASN A 97 23.60 37.04 -33.93
C ASN A 97 24.02 37.72 -32.62
N ILE A 98 23.13 38.52 -32.03
CA ILE A 98 23.44 39.43 -30.94
C ILE A 98 22.43 39.27 -29.81
N ILE A 99 22.94 39.08 -28.59
CA ILE A 99 22.22 39.23 -27.33
C ILE A 99 22.93 40.31 -26.52
N VAL A 100 22.18 41.18 -25.85
CA VAL A 100 22.75 42.24 -25.00
C VAL A 100 22.18 42.14 -23.59
N CYS A 101 23.07 42.12 -22.59
CA CYS A 101 22.72 42.04 -21.17
C CYS A 101 22.31 43.41 -20.61
N TRP A 102 21.29 43.44 -19.76
CA TRP A 102 20.78 44.61 -19.07
C TRP A 102 20.53 44.26 -17.60
N GLU A 103 21.18 44.99 -16.70
CA GLU A 103 21.00 44.83 -15.26
C GLU A 103 19.88 45.75 -14.76
N SER A 104 19.08 45.26 -13.81
CA SER A 104 18.06 46.07 -13.12
C SER A 104 18.69 46.95 -12.06
N ALA A 105 18.24 48.20 -11.97
CA ALA A 105 18.69 49.16 -10.95
C ALA A 105 18.44 48.71 -9.49
N LEU A 106 17.68 47.64 -9.27
CA LEU A 106 17.33 47.11 -7.95
C LEU A 106 18.37 46.14 -7.37
N ASN A 107 19.21 45.50 -8.21
CA ASN A 107 20.04 44.37 -7.78
C ASN A 107 21.54 44.68 -7.63
N SER A 108 22.00 45.91 -7.89
CA SER A 108 23.34 46.29 -7.47
C SER A 108 23.58 47.78 -7.27
N PRO A 109 23.87 48.24 -6.04
CA PRO A 109 24.28 49.61 -5.76
C PRO A 109 25.73 49.91 -6.20
N ASN A 110 26.49 48.90 -6.66
CA ASN A 110 27.93 49.01 -6.97
C ASN A 110 28.27 48.91 -8.47
N PHE A 111 27.32 48.63 -9.36
CA PHE A 111 27.55 48.78 -10.80
C PHE A 111 27.20 50.21 -11.19
N GLY A 112 28.18 50.91 -11.75
CA GLY A 112 28.14 52.35 -11.99
C GLY A 112 26.83 52.81 -12.60
N THR A 113 26.28 53.89 -12.05
CA THR A 113 25.14 54.61 -12.60
C THR A 113 25.31 54.73 -14.11
N MET A 114 24.40 54.09 -14.88
CA MET A 114 24.32 54.28 -16.32
C MET A 114 24.34 55.78 -16.59
N ASP A 115 25.24 56.22 -17.46
CA ASP A 115 25.21 57.59 -17.97
C ASP A 115 23.79 57.87 -18.51
N ASN A 116 23.28 59.07 -18.27
CA ASN A 116 21.91 59.51 -18.55
C ASN A 116 21.57 59.59 -20.05
N SER A 117 22.32 58.91 -20.93
CA SER A 117 22.31 59.13 -22.36
C SER A 117 21.31 58.28 -23.14
N TYR A 118 20.80 57.14 -22.60
CA TYR A 118 19.68 56.38 -23.19
C TYR A 118 19.11 55.30 -22.25
N ARG A 119 17.84 54.89 -22.43
CA ARG A 119 17.22 53.82 -21.65
C ARG A 119 17.37 52.43 -22.32
N PRO A 120 17.52 51.33 -21.55
CA PRO A 120 17.62 49.96 -22.10
C PRO A 120 16.53 49.61 -23.13
N TYR A 121 15.26 49.90 -22.83
CA TYR A 121 14.13 49.60 -23.73
C TYR A 121 14.17 50.42 -25.04
N GLU A 122 14.70 51.65 -25.02
CA GLU A 122 14.83 52.51 -26.22
C GLU A 122 15.90 51.96 -27.17
N TRP A 123 16.99 51.45 -26.61
CA TRP A 123 18.04 50.82 -27.40
C TRP A 123 17.60 49.45 -27.92
N VAL A 124 16.97 48.59 -27.11
CA VAL A 124 16.45 47.28 -27.54
C VAL A 124 15.46 47.45 -28.69
N THR A 125 14.56 48.45 -28.61
CA THR A 125 13.64 48.79 -29.71
C THR A 125 14.40 49.17 -30.98
N SER A 126 15.43 50.01 -30.85
CA SER A 126 16.24 50.46 -31.99
C SER A 126 17.08 49.33 -32.59
N ALA A 127 17.63 48.46 -31.76
CA ALA A 127 18.43 47.30 -32.15
C ALA A 127 17.59 46.26 -32.91
N LYS A 128 16.38 45.96 -32.43
CA LYS A 128 15.43 45.08 -33.12
C LYS A 128 15.06 45.60 -34.51
N GLN A 129 14.84 46.91 -34.65
CA GLN A 129 14.58 47.52 -35.96
C GLN A 129 15.80 47.49 -36.89
N LYS A 130 17.00 47.69 -36.34
CA LYS A 130 18.24 47.81 -37.11
C LYS A 130 18.81 46.46 -37.56
N TYR A 131 18.86 45.47 -36.66
CA TYR A 131 19.51 44.18 -36.89
C TYR A 131 18.52 43.05 -37.22
N GLY A 132 17.21 43.29 -37.09
CA GLY A 132 16.18 42.31 -37.45
C GLY A 132 16.34 40.98 -36.71
N SER A 133 16.30 39.87 -37.45
CA SER A 133 16.45 38.52 -36.90
C SER A 133 17.83 38.22 -36.31
N HIS A 134 18.85 39.06 -36.59
CA HIS A 134 20.16 38.91 -35.96
C HIS A 134 20.20 39.44 -34.52
N PHE A 135 19.19 40.21 -34.08
CA PHE A 135 19.05 40.55 -32.67
C PHE A 135 18.08 39.58 -31.99
N LEU A 136 18.62 38.59 -31.28
CA LEU A 136 17.84 37.48 -30.71
C LEU A 136 17.05 37.91 -29.49
N GLY A 137 17.58 38.85 -28.69
CA GLY A 137 16.84 39.38 -27.55
C GLY A 137 17.69 40.12 -26.53
N ALA A 138 17.01 40.55 -25.48
CA ALA A 138 17.59 41.17 -24.31
C ALA A 138 17.82 40.10 -23.25
N TYR A 139 19.05 40.01 -22.75
CA TYR A 139 19.38 39.32 -21.51
C TYR A 139 19.10 40.30 -20.39
N TYR A 140 18.22 39.97 -19.46
CA TYR A 140 17.76 40.89 -18.43
C TYR A 140 17.81 40.25 -17.04
N CYS A 141 18.40 40.96 -16.07
CA CYS A 141 18.67 40.48 -14.71
C CYS A 141 19.46 39.17 -14.68
N ASP A 142 20.74 39.29 -14.35
CA ASP A 142 21.64 38.15 -14.21
C ASP A 142 21.34 37.35 -12.93
N GLU A 143 21.41 36.03 -12.97
CA GLU A 143 21.32 35.11 -11.82
C GLU A 143 20.15 35.36 -10.84
N PRO A 144 18.90 35.59 -11.29
CA PRO A 144 17.79 35.95 -10.40
C PRO A 144 17.55 34.93 -9.27
N GLY A 145 17.44 33.65 -9.59
CA GLY A 145 17.32 32.52 -8.67
C GLY A 145 18.59 32.28 -7.85
N GLY A 146 19.75 32.34 -8.49
CA GLY A 146 21.05 32.23 -7.84
C GLY A 146 21.26 33.26 -6.73
N LYS A 147 20.95 34.53 -7.01
CA LYS A 147 20.99 35.64 -6.04
C LYS A 147 20.06 35.42 -4.85
N VAL A 148 18.91 34.77 -5.06
CA VAL A 148 18.03 34.37 -3.95
C VAL A 148 18.67 33.30 -3.08
N LEU A 149 19.28 32.28 -3.68
CA LEU A 149 19.98 31.21 -2.95
C LEU A 149 21.19 31.76 -2.17
N ASP A 150 21.85 32.80 -2.67
CA ASP A 150 23.00 33.43 -2.03
C ASP A 150 22.65 34.43 -0.93
N SER A 151 21.42 34.95 -0.90
CA SER A 151 20.97 35.93 0.09
C SER A 151 21.25 35.47 1.54
N GLU A 152 21.81 36.38 2.33
CA GLU A 152 22.03 36.21 3.78
C GLU A 152 20.84 36.72 4.62
N ASN A 153 19.84 37.34 3.99
CA ASN A 153 18.69 37.97 4.64
C ASN A 153 17.39 37.39 4.08
N PRO A 154 17.06 36.12 4.42
CA PRO A 154 15.87 35.47 3.87
C PRO A 154 14.60 36.22 4.30
N LEU A 155 13.70 36.44 3.35
CA LEU A 155 12.33 36.84 3.64
C LEU A 155 11.63 35.67 4.35
N ILE A 156 11.40 35.79 5.66
CA ILE A 156 10.63 34.82 6.42
C ILE A 156 9.16 35.00 6.05
N LEU A 157 8.71 34.25 5.06
CA LEU A 157 7.30 34.17 4.66
C LEU A 157 6.66 32.88 5.18
N PRO A 158 5.32 32.84 5.35
CA PRO A 158 4.62 31.74 6.03
C PRO A 158 4.73 30.37 5.34
N SER A 159 5.00 30.33 4.03
CA SER A 159 5.08 29.10 3.25
C SER A 159 6.05 29.21 2.06
N TYR A 160 6.48 28.07 1.52
CA TYR A 160 7.27 28.04 0.29
C TYR A 160 6.52 28.62 -0.92
N SER A 161 5.19 28.49 -0.97
CA SER A 161 4.38 29.13 -2.02
C SER A 161 4.42 30.66 -1.93
N ASP A 162 4.43 31.23 -0.72
CA ASP A 162 4.57 32.68 -0.54
C ASP A 162 5.95 33.17 -1.01
N VAL A 163 7.01 32.40 -0.72
CA VAL A 163 8.37 32.72 -1.18
C VAL A 163 8.49 32.61 -2.70
N ALA A 164 7.94 31.55 -3.29
CA ALA A 164 7.92 31.36 -4.75
C ALA A 164 7.15 32.49 -5.47
N ASN A 165 5.97 32.87 -4.96
CA ASN A 165 5.19 33.98 -5.51
C ASN A 165 5.96 35.30 -5.39
N ASN A 166 6.59 35.55 -4.24
CA ASN A 166 7.38 36.76 -4.06
C ASN A 166 8.58 36.82 -5.01
N PHE A 167 9.25 35.69 -5.26
CA PHE A 167 10.31 35.59 -6.26
C PHE A 167 9.81 35.95 -7.66
N ILE A 168 8.66 35.38 -8.07
CA ILE A 168 8.03 35.64 -9.37
C ILE A 168 7.66 37.13 -9.50
N GLU A 169 6.99 37.70 -8.50
CA GLU A 169 6.56 39.11 -8.50
C GLU A 169 7.74 40.09 -8.52
N ASN A 170 8.79 39.83 -7.73
CA ASN A 170 9.99 40.67 -7.70
C ASN A 170 10.78 40.60 -9.01
N SER A 171 10.84 39.42 -9.62
CA SER A 171 11.50 39.24 -10.92
C SER A 171 10.79 40.03 -12.03
N GLN A 172 9.48 40.25 -11.92
CA GLN A 172 8.67 41.04 -12.85
C GLN A 172 8.67 42.57 -12.59
N ALA A 173 9.59 43.09 -11.76
CA ALA A 173 9.57 44.49 -11.33
C ALA A 173 9.99 45.53 -12.39
N LYS A 174 9.56 46.79 -12.13
CA LYS A 174 9.72 48.12 -12.78
C LYS A 174 9.99 48.22 -14.29
N ASP A 175 10.98 47.52 -14.84
CA ASP A 175 11.37 47.58 -16.26
C ASP A 175 11.20 46.25 -17.02
N PHE A 176 10.97 45.13 -16.32
CA PHE A 176 10.80 43.79 -16.90
C PHE A 176 9.65 43.73 -17.93
N PRO A 177 8.41 44.20 -17.65
CA PRO A 177 7.32 44.10 -18.62
C PRO A 177 7.57 44.95 -19.87
N THR A 178 8.23 46.10 -19.71
CA THR A 178 8.55 47.01 -20.81
C THR A 178 9.63 46.43 -21.71
N ILE A 179 10.69 45.84 -21.16
CA ILE A 179 11.74 45.18 -21.93
C ILE A 179 11.23 43.91 -22.61
N HIS A 180 10.44 43.09 -21.90
CA HIS A 180 9.80 41.91 -22.46
C HIS A 180 8.91 42.27 -23.67
N GLN A 181 8.15 43.37 -23.60
CA GLN A 181 7.31 43.82 -24.71
C GLN A 181 8.10 44.24 -25.97
N VAL A 182 9.28 44.83 -25.80
CA VAL A 182 10.07 45.37 -26.93
C VAL A 182 11.16 44.42 -27.43
N SER A 183 11.54 43.42 -26.63
CA SER A 183 12.52 42.39 -27.00
C SER A 183 11.97 41.39 -28.03
N SER A 184 12.85 40.61 -28.66
CA SER A 184 12.47 39.47 -29.50
C SER A 184 12.27 38.19 -28.65
N LEU A 185 13.18 37.97 -27.69
CA LEU A 185 13.11 36.97 -26.62
C LEU A 185 13.69 37.58 -25.35
N LEU A 186 13.21 37.20 -24.17
CA LEU A 186 13.82 37.60 -22.91
C LEU A 186 14.68 36.47 -22.35
N PHE A 187 15.98 36.74 -22.20
CA PHE A 187 16.97 35.81 -21.68
C PHE A 187 17.33 36.12 -20.22
N THR A 188 17.73 35.09 -19.49
CA THR A 188 18.55 35.20 -18.28
C THR A 188 19.53 34.02 -18.25
N ALA A 189 20.57 34.11 -17.41
CA ALA A 189 21.34 32.95 -16.99
C ALA A 189 21.20 32.74 -15.49
N ASP A 190 21.26 31.49 -15.07
CA ASP A 190 21.16 31.14 -13.67
C ASP A 190 21.89 29.82 -13.35
N TYR A 191 22.18 29.59 -12.07
CA TYR A 191 22.75 28.35 -11.54
C TYR A 191 21.79 27.60 -10.60
N GLY A 192 20.50 27.99 -10.54
CA GLY A 192 19.45 27.25 -9.86
C GLY A 192 18.06 27.84 -10.09
N LEU A 193 17.02 27.17 -9.61
CA LEU A 193 15.62 27.65 -9.64
C LEU A 193 15.00 27.91 -11.03
N TYR A 194 15.55 27.31 -12.10
CA TYR A 194 15.10 27.46 -13.49
C TYR A 194 13.59 27.34 -13.72
N TRP A 195 12.94 26.43 -12.99
CA TRP A 195 11.48 26.26 -13.06
C TRP A 195 10.74 27.57 -12.76
N PHE A 196 11.24 28.31 -11.78
CA PHE A 196 10.66 29.55 -11.30
C PHE A 196 11.06 30.76 -12.16
N ASP A 197 12.22 30.72 -12.83
CA ASP A 197 12.59 31.72 -13.82
C ASP A 197 11.59 31.74 -14.99
N TYR A 198 11.26 30.56 -15.53
CA TYR A 198 10.23 30.48 -16.57
C TYR A 198 8.86 30.95 -16.06
N LYS A 199 8.48 30.62 -14.80
CA LYS A 199 7.27 31.17 -14.18
C LYS A 199 7.31 32.69 -13.98
N ALA A 200 8.49 33.27 -13.77
CA ALA A 200 8.70 34.71 -13.72
C ALA A 200 8.51 35.39 -15.08
N GLY A 201 8.57 34.62 -16.18
CA GLY A 201 8.22 35.08 -17.53
C GLY A 201 9.39 35.18 -18.49
N TYR A 202 10.55 34.60 -18.17
CA TYR A 202 11.64 34.47 -19.15
C TYR A 202 11.24 33.56 -20.32
N ASP A 203 11.80 33.83 -21.50
CA ASP A 203 11.60 33.01 -22.69
C ASP A 203 12.70 31.96 -22.86
N VAL A 204 13.92 32.31 -22.44
CA VAL A 204 15.08 31.44 -22.51
C VAL A 204 15.89 31.58 -21.22
N VAL A 205 16.22 30.43 -20.62
CA VAL A 205 17.13 30.36 -19.47
C VAL A 205 18.40 29.64 -19.92
N LEU A 206 19.55 30.29 -19.69
CA LEU A 206 20.86 29.71 -19.90
C LEU A 206 21.34 29.11 -18.57
N ALA A 207 21.37 27.78 -18.47
CA ALA A 207 21.93 27.13 -17.29
C ALA A 207 23.44 27.36 -17.21
N GLU A 208 23.89 27.89 -16.09
CA GLU A 208 25.29 28.14 -15.82
C GLU A 208 26.04 26.86 -15.50
N LEU A 209 26.95 26.49 -16.40
CA LEU A 209 27.88 25.40 -16.20
C LEU A 209 29.16 25.97 -15.57
N GLY A 210 29.06 26.28 -14.28
CA GLY A 210 30.14 26.87 -13.47
C GLY A 210 30.41 26.09 -12.18
N TRP A 211 31.35 26.59 -11.37
CA TRP A 211 31.66 26.24 -9.99
C TRP A 211 31.79 24.75 -9.66
N ASN A 212 32.20 23.95 -10.66
CA ASN A 212 32.27 22.49 -10.57
C ASN A 212 30.93 21.81 -10.19
N ASN A 213 29.81 22.46 -10.51
CA ASN A 213 28.46 21.90 -10.37
C ASN A 213 28.22 20.78 -11.41
N SER A 214 27.38 19.81 -11.07
CA SER A 214 27.06 18.69 -11.98
C SER A 214 26.35 19.17 -13.25
N ARG A 215 26.94 18.89 -14.41
CA ARG A 215 26.44 19.31 -15.73
C ARG A 215 25.12 18.63 -16.08
N SER A 216 25.06 17.30 -15.94
CA SER A 216 23.85 16.53 -16.17
C SER A 216 22.72 16.96 -15.24
N LEU A 217 23.02 17.31 -13.99
CA LEU A 217 22.02 17.78 -13.05
C LEU A 217 21.44 19.15 -13.47
N GLN A 218 22.30 20.12 -13.83
CA GLN A 218 21.82 21.43 -14.28
C GLN A 218 21.03 21.33 -15.58
N ILE A 219 21.50 20.51 -16.53
CA ILE A 219 20.80 20.22 -17.79
C ILE A 219 19.42 19.59 -17.54
N SER A 220 19.33 18.57 -16.68
CA SER A 220 18.04 17.93 -16.36
C SER A 220 17.05 18.88 -15.69
N GLN A 221 17.51 19.85 -14.89
CA GLN A 221 16.64 20.87 -14.29
C GLN A 221 16.14 21.87 -15.34
N VAL A 222 17.04 22.49 -16.11
CA VAL A 222 16.65 23.54 -17.07
C VAL A 222 15.86 22.96 -18.25
N ARG A 223 16.26 21.78 -18.75
CA ARG A 223 15.56 21.10 -19.85
C ARG A 223 14.19 20.62 -19.39
N GLY A 224 14.06 20.07 -18.19
CA GLY A 224 12.76 19.69 -17.63
C GLY A 224 11.82 20.88 -17.51
N ALA A 225 12.31 21.99 -16.96
CA ALA A 225 11.54 23.23 -16.85
C ALA A 225 11.10 23.77 -18.21
N ALA A 226 12.03 23.89 -19.17
CA ALA A 226 11.75 24.39 -20.51
C ALA A 226 10.82 23.46 -21.31
N THR A 227 11.04 22.15 -21.22
CA THR A 227 10.26 21.14 -21.93
C THR A 227 8.81 21.17 -21.49
N VAL A 228 8.56 21.25 -20.19
CA VAL A 228 7.21 21.25 -19.63
C VAL A 228 6.51 22.60 -19.85
N GLN A 229 7.22 23.71 -19.70
CA GLN A 229 6.66 25.06 -19.88
C GLN A 229 6.65 25.52 -21.36
N ASN A 230 7.07 24.64 -22.28
CA ASN A 230 7.18 24.88 -23.72
C ASN A 230 7.99 26.14 -24.07
N LYS A 231 9.20 26.21 -23.52
CA LYS A 231 10.18 27.28 -23.70
C LYS A 231 11.47 26.75 -24.31
N ASP A 232 12.33 27.66 -24.77
CA ASP A 232 13.65 27.34 -25.28
C ASP A 232 14.67 27.44 -24.13
N TRP A 233 15.80 26.74 -24.22
CA TRP A 233 16.81 26.75 -23.16
C TRP A 233 18.22 26.67 -23.73
N GLY A 234 19.21 27.01 -22.93
CA GLY A 234 20.60 26.85 -23.31
C GLY A 234 21.52 26.69 -22.13
N VAL A 235 22.81 26.77 -22.42
CA VAL A 235 23.85 26.81 -21.38
C VAL A 235 24.76 28.00 -21.58
N ILE A 236 25.30 28.49 -20.47
CA ILE A 236 26.45 29.38 -20.46
C ILE A 236 27.54 28.78 -19.58
N VAL A 237 28.73 28.55 -20.14
CA VAL A 237 29.87 28.01 -19.38
C VAL A 237 30.57 29.16 -18.68
N THR A 238 30.64 29.10 -17.35
CA THR A 238 31.14 30.18 -16.49
C THR A 238 32.35 29.72 -15.64
N TRP A 239 32.77 30.53 -14.67
CA TRP A 239 33.90 30.22 -13.81
C TRP A 239 33.76 28.86 -13.13
N THR A 240 34.73 27.99 -13.36
CA THR A 240 34.94 26.75 -12.59
C THR A 240 35.80 27.00 -11.36
N TYR A 241 36.70 27.99 -11.42
CA TYR A 241 37.65 28.32 -10.36
C TYR A 241 37.58 29.80 -9.96
N ASP A 242 37.89 30.10 -8.70
CA ASP A 242 37.96 31.47 -8.19
C ASP A 242 39.28 32.21 -8.51
N ARG A 243 40.19 31.52 -9.21
CA ARG A 243 41.52 31.96 -9.62
C ARG A 243 41.88 31.37 -10.99
N PRO A 244 42.85 31.93 -11.72
CA PRO A 244 43.31 31.37 -12.99
C PRO A 244 43.60 29.86 -12.88
N PRO A 245 43.18 29.04 -13.86
CA PRO A 245 42.67 29.42 -15.18
C PRO A 245 41.19 29.85 -15.28
N TYR A 246 40.46 30.08 -14.18
CA TYR A 246 39.05 30.50 -14.10
C TYR A 246 38.04 29.56 -14.77
N LEU A 247 38.22 29.21 -16.05
CA LEU A 247 37.48 28.18 -16.78
C LEU A 247 38.14 26.81 -16.64
N GLN A 248 37.40 25.77 -17.01
CA GLN A 248 37.88 24.39 -17.17
C GLN A 248 38.77 24.25 -18.42
N SER A 249 39.43 23.11 -18.63
CA SER A 249 40.27 22.92 -19.83
C SER A 249 39.47 22.95 -21.13
N GLY A 250 40.14 23.20 -22.27
CA GLY A 250 39.52 23.18 -23.60
C GLY A 250 38.73 21.89 -23.89
N ASN A 251 39.27 20.73 -23.53
CA ASN A 251 38.57 19.45 -23.72
C ASN A 251 37.28 19.36 -22.91
N GLN A 252 37.29 19.79 -21.64
CA GLN A 252 36.08 19.80 -20.81
C GLN A 252 35.04 20.80 -21.33
N LEU A 253 35.50 21.94 -21.86
CA LEU A 253 34.62 22.89 -22.56
C LEU A 253 33.95 22.23 -23.77
N TYR A 254 34.72 21.55 -24.63
CA TYR A 254 34.16 20.83 -25.77
C TYR A 254 33.11 19.80 -25.34
N ASP A 255 33.40 19.01 -24.31
CA ASP A 255 32.48 17.98 -23.80
C ASP A 255 31.18 18.59 -23.25
N ASP A 256 31.25 19.69 -22.49
CA ASP A 256 30.08 20.40 -21.96
C ASP A 256 29.19 20.93 -23.10
N LEU A 257 29.80 21.49 -24.14
CA LEU A 257 29.06 22.02 -25.30
C LEU A 257 28.39 20.89 -26.11
N VAL A 258 29.07 19.77 -26.33
CA VAL A 258 28.52 18.58 -26.99
C VAL A 258 27.37 17.99 -26.19
N LEU A 259 27.52 17.88 -24.87
CA LEU A 259 26.47 17.36 -23.98
C LEU A 259 25.21 18.22 -24.07
N SER A 260 25.35 19.55 -24.02
CA SER A 260 24.21 20.47 -24.14
C SER A 260 23.51 20.37 -25.49
N TYR A 261 24.26 20.36 -26.59
CA TYR A 261 23.71 20.19 -27.94
C TYR A 261 22.96 18.86 -28.09
N ASN A 262 23.61 17.76 -27.69
CA ASN A 262 23.00 16.45 -27.78
C ASN A 262 21.76 16.32 -26.88
N SER A 263 21.71 17.04 -25.77
CA SER A 263 20.55 17.08 -24.85
C SER A 263 19.42 18.00 -25.32
N GLY A 264 19.62 18.75 -26.41
CA GLY A 264 18.59 19.57 -27.05
C GLY A 264 18.60 21.05 -26.64
N ALA A 265 19.73 21.58 -26.16
CA ALA A 265 19.89 23.02 -25.94
C ALA A 265 19.77 23.78 -27.27
N ASP A 266 19.18 24.98 -27.25
CA ASP A 266 19.10 25.90 -28.39
C ASP A 266 20.29 26.87 -28.44
N TYR A 267 20.92 27.10 -27.27
CA TYR A 267 22.04 28.03 -27.09
C TYR A 267 23.19 27.38 -26.30
N ALA A 268 24.43 27.65 -26.71
CA ALA A 268 25.63 27.32 -25.96
C ALA A 268 26.61 28.50 -26.01
N VAL A 269 26.83 29.14 -24.85
CA VAL A 269 27.61 30.36 -24.70
C VAL A 269 28.79 30.10 -23.77
N VAL A 270 29.93 30.75 -24.01
CA VAL A 270 31.09 30.70 -23.11
C VAL A 270 31.36 32.10 -22.56
N PHE A 271 31.38 32.22 -21.24
CA PHE A 271 31.61 33.48 -20.55
C PHE A 271 33.10 33.86 -20.55
N ASP A 272 33.42 35.01 -21.11
CA ASP A 272 34.76 35.57 -21.15
C ASP A 272 34.88 36.77 -20.20
N ALA A 273 35.34 36.52 -18.96
CA ALA A 273 35.75 37.56 -18.02
C ALA A 273 36.45 36.95 -16.82
N SER A 274 37.50 37.57 -16.27
CA SER A 274 38.08 37.16 -14.98
C SER A 274 37.20 37.55 -13.79
N LYS A 275 37.41 36.96 -12.60
CA LYS A 275 36.64 37.24 -11.35
C LYS A 275 36.52 38.71 -10.95
N ARG A 276 37.42 39.58 -11.42
CA ARG A 276 37.39 41.04 -11.19
C ARG A 276 37.02 41.83 -12.45
N TYR A 277 36.48 41.17 -13.47
CA TYR A 277 36.09 41.75 -14.76
C TYR A 277 37.23 42.54 -15.42
N SER A 278 38.47 42.05 -15.25
CA SER A 278 39.68 42.84 -15.56
C SER A 278 40.46 42.36 -16.78
N ASN A 279 40.22 41.13 -17.25
CA ASN A 279 40.92 40.46 -18.34
C ASN A 279 40.04 39.32 -18.88
N SER A 280 40.30 38.90 -20.12
CA SER A 280 39.76 37.68 -20.74
C SER A 280 40.18 36.41 -19.98
N THR A 281 39.29 35.41 -19.98
CA THR A 281 39.52 34.06 -19.45
C THR A 281 39.72 33.00 -20.52
N LEU A 282 39.39 33.32 -21.78
CA LEU A 282 39.63 32.42 -22.90
C LEU A 282 41.13 32.32 -23.22
N THR A 283 41.55 31.13 -23.59
CA THR A 283 42.91 30.79 -24.02
C THR A 283 42.81 30.02 -25.34
N GLU A 284 43.94 29.80 -26.03
CA GLU A 284 43.96 29.08 -27.31
C GLU A 284 43.25 27.72 -27.26
N GLU A 285 43.42 26.95 -26.18
CA GLU A 285 42.72 25.67 -26.02
C GLU A 285 41.19 25.80 -25.95
N HIS A 286 40.66 26.93 -25.46
CA HIS A 286 39.21 27.17 -25.45
C HIS A 286 38.69 27.56 -26.83
N TYR A 287 39.48 28.31 -27.61
CA TYR A 287 39.13 28.64 -29.00
C TYR A 287 39.18 27.40 -29.89
N GLU A 288 40.18 26.53 -29.71
CA GLU A 288 40.26 25.23 -30.36
C GLU A 288 39.03 24.38 -30.04
N ALA A 289 38.63 24.31 -28.76
CA ALA A 289 37.44 23.58 -28.32
C ALA A 289 36.14 24.11 -28.96
N LEU A 290 35.96 25.42 -29.04
CA LEU A 290 34.82 26.04 -29.72
C LEU A 290 34.80 25.73 -31.22
N ASN A 291 35.96 25.77 -31.88
CA ASN A 291 36.10 25.43 -33.28
C ASN A 291 35.82 23.95 -33.59
N ASP A 292 36.30 23.07 -32.72
CA ASP A 292 36.03 21.64 -32.82
C ASP A 292 34.54 21.36 -32.58
N PHE A 293 33.93 22.01 -31.60
CA PHE A 293 32.49 21.89 -31.34
C PHE A 293 31.64 22.40 -32.51
N TRP A 294 32.02 23.54 -33.08
CA TRP A 294 31.39 24.07 -34.29
C TRP A 294 31.47 23.07 -35.44
N THR A 295 32.64 22.45 -35.66
CA THR A 295 32.82 21.40 -36.65
C THR A 295 31.95 20.17 -36.36
N TYR A 296 31.82 19.80 -35.07
CA TYR A 296 30.99 18.70 -34.63
C TYR A 296 29.51 18.92 -34.97
N ILE A 297 28.92 20.09 -34.66
CA ILE A 297 27.50 20.35 -34.93
C ILE A 297 27.17 20.40 -36.43
N GLN A 298 28.09 20.90 -37.26
CA GLN A 298 27.90 20.94 -38.71
C GLN A 298 27.92 19.54 -39.33
N ASN A 299 28.76 18.65 -38.80
CA ASN A 299 28.88 17.27 -39.26
C ASN A 299 27.82 16.34 -38.67
N ASN A 300 27.19 16.73 -37.56
CA ASN A 300 26.25 15.89 -36.81
C ASN A 300 24.90 16.59 -36.49
N PRO A 301 24.21 17.19 -37.48
CA PRO A 301 22.96 17.90 -37.23
C PRO A 301 21.85 17.02 -36.63
N GLN A 302 21.84 15.73 -36.94
CA GLN A 302 20.91 14.75 -36.40
C GLN A 302 21.12 14.45 -34.90
N ASN A 303 22.26 14.86 -34.33
CA ASN A 303 22.54 14.63 -32.92
C ASN A 303 21.92 15.72 -32.02
N HIS A 304 21.41 16.83 -32.58
CA HIS A 304 20.71 17.84 -31.79
C HIS A 304 19.48 17.22 -31.11
N GLY A 305 19.46 17.24 -29.77
CA GLY A 305 18.38 16.61 -29.00
C GLY A 305 18.28 15.09 -29.19
N CYS A 306 19.35 14.39 -29.54
CA CYS A 306 19.32 12.92 -29.60
C CYS A 306 19.27 12.27 -28.20
N LEU A 307 19.71 12.99 -27.18
CA LEU A 307 19.64 12.59 -25.77
C LEU A 307 18.38 13.18 -25.12
N ASN A 308 17.20 12.73 -25.54
CA ASN A 308 15.94 13.15 -24.94
C ASN A 308 15.67 12.45 -23.61
N ALA A 309 14.94 13.12 -22.72
CA ALA A 309 14.39 12.50 -21.52
C ALA A 309 13.03 11.87 -21.81
N ASP A 310 12.96 10.56 -21.61
CA ASP A 310 11.72 9.77 -21.54
C ASP A 310 11.23 9.61 -20.09
N LYS A 311 12.00 10.11 -19.11
CA LYS A 311 11.69 10.01 -17.69
C LYS A 311 11.71 11.38 -17.03
N ALA A 312 10.93 11.56 -15.98
CA ALA A 312 11.01 12.75 -15.13
C ALA A 312 11.01 12.39 -13.65
N ILE A 313 11.73 13.15 -12.84
CA ILE A 313 11.52 13.23 -11.40
C ILE A 313 10.74 14.51 -11.09
N VAL A 314 9.59 14.35 -10.42
CA VAL A 314 8.72 15.44 -9.98
C VAL A 314 9.07 15.78 -8.54
N LEU A 315 9.59 16.99 -8.34
CA LEU A 315 9.86 17.57 -7.03
C LEU A 315 8.61 18.20 -6.42
N PRO A 316 8.56 18.37 -5.09
CA PRO A 316 7.44 19.03 -4.43
C PRO A 316 7.21 20.44 -4.98
N ARG A 317 5.94 20.80 -5.14
CA ARG A 317 5.53 22.14 -5.60
C ARG A 317 6.17 23.22 -4.75
N ASP A 318 6.64 24.28 -5.41
CA ASP A 318 7.23 25.48 -4.79
C ASP A 318 8.48 25.24 -3.93
N TYR A 319 9.07 24.03 -3.95
CA TYR A 319 10.25 23.70 -3.14
C TYR A 319 11.56 24.12 -3.82
N GLY A 320 11.90 25.41 -3.76
CA GLY A 320 13.06 25.98 -4.46
C GLY A 320 14.42 25.57 -3.87
N PHE A 321 14.80 24.31 -4.03
CA PHE A 321 16.11 23.79 -3.65
C PHE A 321 17.14 24.06 -4.74
N GLY A 322 18.32 24.57 -4.35
CA GLY A 322 19.32 25.03 -5.31
C GLY A 322 20.12 23.95 -6.03
N PHE A 323 20.18 22.72 -5.50
CA PHE A 323 20.94 21.59 -6.06
C PHE A 323 22.43 21.84 -6.37
N ARG A 324 23.07 22.88 -5.81
CA ARG A 324 24.51 23.14 -6.02
C ARG A 324 25.38 22.17 -5.21
N ASN A 325 24.86 21.68 -4.08
CA ASN A 325 25.48 20.66 -3.25
C ASN A 325 24.44 19.98 -2.34
N VAL A 326 24.85 18.91 -1.65
CA VAL A 326 23.98 18.08 -0.79
C VAL A 326 23.30 18.84 0.36
N GLY A 327 23.89 19.95 0.83
CA GLY A 327 23.38 20.78 1.92
C GLY A 327 22.95 22.17 1.48
N ASP A 328 22.61 22.34 0.19
CA ASP A 328 22.26 23.64 -0.36
C ASP A 328 20.98 24.22 0.27
N LYS A 329 20.75 25.52 0.07
CA LYS A 329 19.62 26.22 0.66
C LYS A 329 18.33 25.97 -0.13
N VAL A 330 17.20 26.02 0.57
CA VAL A 330 15.86 26.14 -0.03
C VAL A 330 15.47 27.62 0.02
N TRP A 331 15.25 28.24 -1.14
CA TRP A 331 14.94 29.68 -1.27
C TRP A 331 15.87 30.64 -0.50
N GLY A 332 17.13 30.27 -0.29
CA GLY A 332 18.08 31.12 0.46
C GLY A 332 17.93 31.07 1.99
N LEU A 333 17.05 30.24 2.56
CA LEU A 333 16.90 30.07 4.01
C LEU A 333 18.20 29.53 4.64
N SER A 334 18.59 30.09 5.80
CA SER A 334 19.91 29.86 6.42
C SER A 334 20.15 28.47 7.00
N GLN A 335 19.15 27.57 6.97
CA GLN A 335 19.27 26.17 7.37
C GLN A 335 18.73 25.27 6.27
N SER A 336 19.53 24.26 5.89
CA SER A 336 19.05 23.12 5.13
C SER A 336 17.95 22.41 5.93
N ASP A 337 16.80 22.16 5.33
CA ASP A 337 15.77 21.35 6.00
C ASP A 337 16.14 19.86 6.00
N ASN A 338 15.33 19.03 6.66
CA ASN A 338 15.56 17.58 6.79
C ASN A 338 15.52 16.81 5.45
N TRP A 339 15.15 17.46 4.34
CA TRP A 339 14.90 16.84 3.04
C TRP A 339 16.01 17.08 2.04
N THR A 340 16.67 18.23 2.10
CA THR A 340 17.78 18.64 1.19
C THR A 340 18.78 17.52 0.89
N CYS A 341 19.37 16.90 1.92
CA CYS A 341 20.36 15.84 1.76
C CYS A 341 19.78 14.56 1.13
N VAL A 342 18.57 14.17 1.54
CA VAL A 342 17.89 12.97 1.02
C VAL A 342 17.52 13.19 -0.45
N MET A 343 16.88 14.32 -0.77
CA MET A 343 16.50 14.72 -2.12
C MET A 343 17.70 14.80 -3.05
N TYR A 344 18.77 15.47 -2.62
CA TYR A 344 19.98 15.59 -3.43
C TYR A 344 20.55 14.23 -3.79
N ASN A 345 20.66 13.33 -2.82
CA ASN A 345 21.20 11.99 -3.05
C ASN A 345 20.29 11.14 -3.94
N ASP A 346 18.98 11.26 -3.76
CA ASP A 346 17.96 10.55 -4.52
C ASP A 346 17.93 10.96 -5.99
N VAL A 347 17.88 12.27 -6.23
CA VAL A 347 17.94 12.87 -7.57
C VAL A 347 19.30 12.60 -8.22
N SER A 348 20.41 12.74 -7.49
CA SER A 348 21.74 12.46 -8.05
C SER A 348 21.88 11.00 -8.48
N ARG A 349 21.36 10.06 -7.69
CA ARG A 349 21.36 8.63 -8.06
C ARG A 349 20.57 8.35 -9.34
N LEU A 350 19.48 9.07 -9.58
CA LEU A 350 18.74 9.00 -10.83
C LEU A 350 19.51 9.55 -12.02
N ILE A 351 20.10 10.73 -11.82
CA ILE A 351 20.90 11.41 -12.84
C ILE A 351 22.09 10.52 -13.21
N ASP A 352 22.74 9.87 -12.24
CA ASP A 352 23.82 8.92 -12.51
C ASP A 352 23.33 7.67 -13.27
N ARG A 353 22.12 7.19 -12.97
CA ARG A 353 21.54 5.97 -13.59
C ARG A 353 21.02 6.20 -15.00
N TYR A 354 20.34 7.32 -15.23
CA TYR A 354 19.64 7.60 -16.48
C TYR A 354 20.34 8.68 -17.33
N ASN A 355 21.33 9.39 -16.78
CA ASN A 355 22.06 10.47 -17.42
C ASN A 355 21.09 11.47 -18.09
N SER A 356 21.33 11.86 -19.33
CA SER A 356 20.44 12.75 -20.11
C SER A 356 19.05 12.17 -20.42
N SER A 357 18.70 10.95 -19.99
CA SER A 357 17.36 10.37 -20.21
C SER A 357 16.36 10.68 -19.08
N ILE A 358 16.70 11.57 -18.15
CA ILE A 358 15.77 12.01 -17.10
C ILE A 358 15.77 13.53 -16.94
N ASP A 359 14.59 14.10 -16.72
CA ASP A 359 14.40 15.51 -16.40
C ASP A 359 13.96 15.71 -14.94
N ILE A 360 14.26 16.89 -14.40
CA ILE A 360 13.79 17.32 -13.08
C ILE A 360 12.72 18.38 -13.30
N VAL A 361 11.51 18.13 -12.79
CA VAL A 361 10.34 18.99 -12.95
C VAL A 361 9.68 19.22 -11.59
N TYR A 362 8.73 20.15 -11.49
CA TYR A 362 8.02 20.43 -10.25
C TYR A 362 6.55 20.01 -10.33
N GLY A 363 6.00 19.58 -9.20
CA GLY A 363 4.59 19.17 -9.05
C GLY A 363 3.60 20.33 -9.08
N ASP A 364 3.77 21.28 -10.00
CA ASP A 364 2.84 22.38 -10.21
C ASP A 364 1.57 21.86 -10.94
N PRO A 365 0.37 22.02 -10.35
CA PRO A 365 -0.88 21.55 -10.97
C PRO A 365 -1.15 22.12 -12.36
N GLU A 366 -0.64 23.32 -12.67
CA GLU A 366 -0.75 23.95 -13.99
C GLU A 366 -0.15 23.05 -15.10
N TRP A 367 0.91 22.32 -14.77
CA TRP A 367 1.73 21.59 -15.74
C TRP A 367 1.60 20.06 -15.64
N LYS A 368 0.74 19.57 -14.75
CA LYS A 368 0.57 18.14 -14.47
C LYS A 368 0.31 17.32 -15.74
N THR A 369 -0.66 17.74 -16.54
CA THR A 369 -1.04 17.02 -17.78
C THR A 369 0.12 16.97 -18.77
N VAL A 370 0.88 18.06 -18.88
CA VAL A 370 2.04 18.11 -19.79
C VAL A 370 3.14 17.15 -19.35
N ILE A 371 3.40 17.03 -18.04
CA ILE A 371 4.36 16.07 -17.49
C ILE A 371 3.92 14.64 -17.79
N GLU A 372 2.64 14.33 -17.55
CA GLU A 372 2.08 12.98 -17.78
C GLU A 372 2.07 12.59 -19.28
N GLU A 373 1.95 13.56 -20.19
CA GLU A 373 1.97 13.32 -21.64
C GLU A 373 3.38 13.24 -22.23
N LYS A 374 4.37 13.92 -21.62
CA LYS A 374 5.72 14.03 -22.19
C LYS A 374 6.70 12.95 -21.74
N TYR A 375 6.49 12.33 -20.59
CA TYR A 375 7.42 11.37 -20.02
C TYR A 375 6.79 9.98 -19.93
N ASP A 376 7.46 8.97 -20.47
CA ASP A 376 7.07 7.56 -20.39
C ASP A 376 7.06 7.05 -18.94
N ARG A 377 7.93 7.61 -18.09
CA ARG A 377 8.01 7.26 -16.66
C ARG A 377 8.24 8.47 -15.77
N VAL A 378 7.40 8.63 -14.77
CA VAL A 378 7.46 9.72 -13.80
C VAL A 378 7.78 9.16 -12.42
N PHE A 379 8.80 9.71 -11.77
CA PHE A 379 9.18 9.42 -10.39
C PHE A 379 8.81 10.61 -9.50
N CYS A 380 7.93 10.45 -8.53
CA CYS A 380 7.50 11.52 -7.64
C CYS A 380 8.33 11.51 -6.35
N TRP A 381 9.22 12.46 -6.14
CA TRP A 381 10.02 12.56 -4.91
C TRP A 381 9.20 13.16 -3.75
N PRO A 382 9.35 12.71 -2.48
CA PRO A 382 10.27 11.68 -1.96
C PRO A 382 9.77 10.26 -2.16
N ASN A 383 8.58 10.13 -2.71
CA ASN A 383 7.88 8.88 -2.88
C ASN A 383 8.49 8.00 -3.99
N ASP A 384 9.79 8.08 -4.37
CA ASP A 384 10.41 7.16 -5.36
C ASP A 384 11.89 6.65 -5.13
N PHE A 385 12.67 7.07 -4.11
CA PHE A 385 14.15 6.91 -4.12
C PHE A 385 14.92 6.38 -2.86
N MET A 386 15.05 5.08 -2.66
CA MET A 386 16.09 4.51 -1.75
C MET A 386 16.76 3.28 -2.46
N ILE A 387 18.09 3.25 -2.70
CA ILE A 387 18.84 2.26 -3.57
C ILE A 387 19.95 1.53 -2.78
N SER A 388 20.49 0.32 -3.06
CA SER A 388 19.96 -1.03 -3.35
C SER A 388 21.05 -2.15 -3.33
N SER A 389 22.34 -1.86 -3.58
CA SER A 389 23.39 -2.90 -3.69
C SER A 389 24.03 -3.34 -2.37
N ASP A 390 24.18 -2.42 -1.41
CA ASP A 390 24.58 -2.74 -0.02
C ASP A 390 23.45 -3.39 0.77
N PHE A 391 22.27 -3.42 0.17
CA PHE A 391 21.09 -3.82 0.85
C PHE A 391 20.95 -5.34 0.81
N PRO A 392 20.53 -5.93 1.93
CA PRO A 392 20.30 -7.35 2.05
C PRO A 392 19.06 -7.81 1.27
N VAL A 393 18.20 -6.88 0.81
CA VAL A 393 16.99 -7.15 0.03
C VAL A 393 16.97 -6.28 -1.21
N ILE A 394 16.66 -6.85 -2.38
CA ILE A 394 16.68 -6.16 -3.68
C ILE A 394 15.39 -6.51 -4.44
N ASN A 395 14.66 -5.51 -4.92
CA ASN A 395 13.65 -5.72 -5.95
C ASN A 395 14.36 -5.78 -7.32
N LEU A 396 14.31 -6.95 -7.97
CA LEU A 396 15.03 -7.23 -9.21
C LEU A 396 14.45 -6.49 -10.42
N ASN A 397 13.18 -6.10 -10.36
CA ASN A 397 12.47 -5.48 -11.47
C ASN A 397 12.84 -3.99 -11.62
N ASN A 398 13.04 -3.30 -10.50
CA ASN A 398 13.39 -1.86 -10.48
C ASN A 398 14.83 -1.59 -10.01
N GLY A 399 15.52 -2.63 -9.49
CA GLY A 399 16.87 -2.54 -8.95
C GLY A 399 16.99 -1.66 -7.71
N LEU A 400 15.89 -1.44 -6.97
CA LEU A 400 15.86 -0.80 -5.65
C LEU A 400 16.16 -1.83 -4.56
N GLY A 401 16.58 -1.38 -3.38
CA GLY A 401 16.95 -2.29 -2.32
C GLY A 401 16.82 -1.66 -0.95
N TYR A 402 16.66 -2.55 0.02
CA TYR A 402 15.97 -2.29 1.26
C TYR A 402 16.66 -3.01 2.41
N ASN A 403 16.66 -2.40 3.60
CA ASN A 403 17.37 -2.97 4.75
C ASN A 403 16.64 -4.19 5.30
N THR A 404 15.34 -4.25 5.04
CA THR A 404 14.43 -5.25 5.59
C THR A 404 13.54 -5.80 4.49
N ILE A 405 13.03 -7.02 4.68
CA ILE A 405 12.15 -7.65 3.69
C ILE A 405 10.81 -6.91 3.67
N GLN A 406 10.31 -6.49 4.84
CA GLN A 406 9.04 -5.77 4.92
C GLN A 406 9.10 -4.42 4.19
N GLU A 407 10.20 -3.68 4.28
CA GLU A 407 10.37 -2.40 3.57
C GLU A 407 10.31 -2.59 2.05
N ALA A 408 10.93 -3.65 1.53
CA ALA A 408 10.89 -3.99 0.11
C ALA A 408 9.46 -4.25 -0.39
N ILE A 409 8.69 -5.03 0.37
CA ILE A 409 7.29 -5.36 0.04
C ILE A 409 6.41 -4.11 0.14
N SER A 410 6.56 -3.34 1.21
CA SER A 410 5.73 -2.16 1.51
C SER A 410 6.06 -0.94 0.62
N SER A 411 7.20 -0.93 -0.05
CA SER A 411 7.59 0.15 -0.97
C SER A 411 6.54 0.36 -2.07
N TYR A 412 6.22 1.62 -2.35
CA TYR A 412 5.33 2.01 -3.46
C TYR A 412 5.96 1.67 -4.83
N ALA A 413 7.29 1.51 -4.90
CA ALA A 413 8.01 1.18 -6.13
C ALA A 413 8.01 -0.33 -6.43
N THR A 414 7.59 -1.15 -5.46
CA THR A 414 7.40 -2.58 -5.64
C THR A 414 5.96 -2.83 -6.09
N TYR A 415 5.80 -3.16 -7.37
CA TYR A 415 4.52 -3.43 -8.00
C TYR A 415 4.12 -4.89 -7.88
N SER A 416 2.84 -5.16 -8.16
CA SER A 416 2.32 -6.53 -8.22
C SER A 416 3.02 -7.31 -9.32
N GLY A 417 3.51 -8.51 -9.00
CA GLY A 417 4.30 -9.36 -9.90
C GLY A 417 5.81 -9.11 -9.84
N ASP A 418 6.28 -8.21 -8.97
CA ASP A 418 7.71 -7.96 -8.83
C ASP A 418 8.46 -9.11 -8.14
N GLU A 419 9.73 -9.29 -8.52
CA GLU A 419 10.63 -10.26 -7.89
C GLU A 419 11.52 -9.56 -6.85
N ILE A 420 11.51 -10.06 -5.61
CA ILE A 420 12.32 -9.59 -4.48
C ILE A 420 13.34 -10.67 -4.11
N LEU A 421 14.61 -10.38 -4.38
CA LEU A 421 15.75 -11.20 -3.98
C LEU A 421 16.20 -10.83 -2.57
N VAL A 422 16.27 -11.85 -1.70
CA VAL A 422 16.82 -11.75 -0.35
C VAL A 422 18.16 -12.48 -0.29
N LYS A 423 19.21 -11.76 0.09
CA LYS A 423 20.58 -12.32 0.22
C LYS A 423 20.71 -13.17 1.50
N PRO A 424 21.77 -13.99 1.64
CA PRO A 424 22.06 -14.68 2.89
C PRO A 424 22.15 -13.73 4.09
N GLY A 425 21.49 -14.09 5.19
CA GLY A 425 21.38 -13.26 6.38
C GLY A 425 20.30 -13.75 7.35
N ILE A 426 20.31 -13.20 8.57
CA ILE A 426 19.24 -13.41 9.55
C ILE A 426 18.40 -12.14 9.63
N TYR A 427 17.17 -12.21 9.17
CA TYR A 427 16.20 -11.13 9.12
C TYR A 427 15.26 -11.28 10.30
N ARG A 428 15.44 -10.43 11.32
CA ARG A 428 14.62 -10.45 12.56
C ARG A 428 13.40 -9.56 12.37
N GLU A 429 12.37 -10.12 11.74
CA GLU A 429 11.19 -9.40 11.28
C GLU A 429 9.95 -10.29 11.35
N ASN A 430 8.77 -9.67 11.32
CA ASN A 430 7.48 -10.34 11.10
C ASN A 430 6.95 -9.85 9.76
N ILE A 431 7.09 -10.66 8.70
CA ILE A 431 6.81 -10.23 7.33
C ILE A 431 5.34 -10.45 6.98
N VAL A 432 4.70 -9.45 6.37
CA VAL A 432 3.34 -9.52 5.82
C VAL A 432 3.38 -9.17 4.33
N VAL A 433 3.03 -10.13 3.48
CA VAL A 433 2.93 -9.97 2.02
C VAL A 433 1.51 -9.57 1.66
N THR A 434 1.32 -8.34 1.21
CA THR A 434 0.01 -7.71 0.97
C THR A 434 -0.35 -7.52 -0.50
N LYS A 435 0.59 -7.84 -1.41
CA LYS A 435 0.41 -7.73 -2.86
C LYS A 435 1.03 -8.96 -3.57
N PRO A 436 0.58 -9.32 -4.78
CA PRO A 436 1.19 -10.40 -5.55
C PRO A 436 2.67 -10.09 -5.83
N LEU A 437 3.60 -11.01 -5.55
CA LEU A 437 5.04 -10.85 -5.82
C LEU A 437 5.77 -12.18 -5.63
N GLU A 438 7.03 -12.22 -6.04
CA GLU A 438 7.92 -13.35 -5.77
C GLU A 438 8.97 -12.98 -4.73
N LEU A 439 8.97 -13.65 -3.59
CA LEU A 439 10.01 -13.55 -2.57
C LEU A 439 10.96 -14.74 -2.73
N ILE A 440 12.21 -14.46 -3.13
CA ILE A 440 13.16 -15.47 -3.53
C ILE A 440 14.48 -15.36 -2.77
N SER A 441 15.05 -16.51 -2.42
CA SER A 441 16.40 -16.64 -1.87
C SER A 441 17.12 -17.83 -2.50
N GLN A 442 18.44 -17.69 -2.67
CA GLN A 442 19.28 -18.71 -3.32
C GLN A 442 19.73 -19.82 -2.36
N ASN A 443 19.59 -19.64 -1.05
CA ASN A 443 20.06 -20.61 -0.07
C ASN A 443 19.24 -20.57 1.24
N LYS A 444 18.31 -21.53 1.36
CA LYS A 444 17.47 -21.68 2.55
C LYS A 444 18.24 -21.94 3.85
N ASP A 445 19.46 -22.49 3.79
CA ASP A 445 20.25 -22.80 4.98
C ASP A 445 20.94 -21.56 5.56
N THR A 446 21.04 -20.47 4.78
CA THR A 446 21.72 -19.23 5.20
C THR A 446 20.83 -17.99 5.16
N THR A 447 19.65 -18.05 4.54
CA THR A 447 18.67 -16.95 4.52
C THR A 447 17.51 -17.28 5.46
N ILE A 448 17.54 -16.65 6.64
CA ILE A 448 16.65 -16.98 7.76
C ILE A 448 15.74 -15.79 8.04
N ILE A 449 14.42 -16.01 7.97
CA ILE A 449 13.42 -15.09 8.52
C ILE A 449 13.10 -15.57 9.93
N HIS A 450 13.50 -14.78 10.93
CA HIS A 450 13.36 -15.07 12.35
C HIS A 450 12.28 -14.19 12.96
N GLY A 451 11.12 -14.79 13.25
CA GLY A 451 9.98 -14.10 13.86
C GLY A 451 10.33 -13.47 15.21
N VAL A 452 9.67 -12.34 15.52
CA VAL A 452 9.86 -11.57 16.75
C VAL A 452 8.52 -11.42 17.45
N GLY A 453 8.15 -12.44 18.23
CA GLY A 453 6.91 -12.46 19.04
C GLY A 453 5.61 -12.59 18.23
N ASN A 454 5.70 -12.76 16.91
CA ASN A 454 4.56 -13.00 16.01
C ASN A 454 5.01 -13.92 14.86
N SER A 455 4.18 -14.10 13.84
CA SER A 455 4.50 -14.94 12.68
C SER A 455 5.75 -14.44 11.95
N ALA A 456 6.62 -15.37 11.54
CA ALA A 456 7.80 -15.01 10.76
C ALA A 456 7.41 -14.51 9.36
N LEU A 457 6.46 -15.19 8.71
CA LEU A 457 5.91 -14.79 7.41
C LEU A 457 4.40 -15.03 7.34
N MET A 458 3.65 -14.00 6.96
CA MET A 458 2.22 -14.02 6.72
C MET A 458 1.94 -13.55 5.28
N ILE A 459 1.10 -14.27 4.56
CA ILE A 459 0.71 -13.94 3.19
C ILE A 459 -0.80 -13.69 3.19
N ILE A 460 -1.20 -12.48 2.82
CA ILE A 460 -2.62 -12.07 2.70
C ILE A 460 -2.98 -11.62 1.29
N SER A 461 -2.21 -12.07 0.30
CA SER A 461 -2.39 -11.72 -1.11
C SER A 461 -2.32 -12.95 -1.98
N ASP A 462 -3.11 -12.96 -3.06
CA ASP A 462 -3.09 -14.01 -4.06
C ASP A 462 -1.81 -13.94 -4.92
N ASN A 463 -1.46 -15.05 -5.58
CA ASN A 463 -0.38 -15.14 -6.56
C ASN A 463 0.99 -14.71 -6.00
N VAL A 464 1.33 -15.19 -4.80
CA VAL A 464 2.63 -14.96 -4.16
C VAL A 464 3.51 -16.20 -4.29
N THR A 465 4.77 -16.03 -4.66
CA THR A 465 5.79 -17.09 -4.62
C THR A 465 6.71 -16.87 -3.44
N VAL A 466 7.00 -17.92 -2.66
CA VAL A 466 8.02 -17.90 -1.60
C VAL A 466 8.94 -19.10 -1.74
N THR A 467 10.22 -18.85 -1.99
CA THR A 467 11.19 -19.93 -2.21
C THR A 467 12.58 -19.68 -1.62
N GLY A 468 13.13 -20.69 -0.98
CA GLY A 468 14.53 -20.71 -0.53
C GLY A 468 14.81 -20.05 0.81
N PHE A 469 13.87 -20.12 1.75
CA PHE A 469 14.01 -19.54 3.09
C PHE A 469 14.04 -20.60 4.19
N THR A 470 14.73 -20.30 5.29
CA THR A 470 14.37 -20.84 6.60
C THR A 470 13.44 -19.85 7.31
N LEU A 471 12.26 -20.31 7.73
CA LEU A 471 11.31 -19.56 8.55
C LEU A 471 11.34 -20.14 9.95
N GLU A 472 11.69 -19.34 10.96
CA GLU A 472 11.81 -19.82 12.34
C GLU A 472 11.30 -18.81 13.38
N ASN A 473 11.04 -19.31 14.59
CA ASN A 473 10.62 -18.50 15.74
C ASN A 473 9.32 -17.71 15.48
N GLY A 474 8.42 -18.28 14.67
CA GLY A 474 7.09 -17.76 14.45
C GLY A 474 6.19 -18.02 15.65
N GLY A 475 5.72 -16.95 16.29
CA GLY A 475 5.00 -16.97 17.56
C GLY A 475 5.90 -17.17 18.77
N ASN A 476 5.48 -16.70 19.95
CA ASN A 476 6.20 -16.96 21.20
C ASN A 476 5.81 -18.35 21.73
N LEU A 477 6.75 -19.12 22.31
CA LEU A 477 6.44 -20.40 22.96
C LEU A 477 5.39 -20.26 24.09
N THR A 478 5.16 -19.04 24.58
CA THR A 478 4.16 -18.72 25.61
C THR A 478 2.87 -18.08 25.07
N SER A 479 2.83 -17.63 23.81
CA SER A 479 1.60 -17.10 23.18
C SER A 479 1.09 -18.09 22.15
N GLU A 480 -0.20 -18.43 22.17
CA GLU A 480 -0.76 -19.31 21.14
C GLU A 480 -0.89 -18.64 19.76
N GLU A 481 -0.38 -17.41 19.60
CA GLU A 481 -0.43 -16.61 18.39
C GLU A 481 0.89 -16.69 17.60
N GLY A 482 0.78 -16.78 16.28
CA GLY A 482 1.89 -16.69 15.33
C GLY A 482 2.45 -18.02 14.83
N GLY A 483 2.86 -18.06 13.56
CA GLY A 483 3.41 -19.24 12.90
C GLY A 483 4.66 -18.96 12.05
N GLY A 484 5.38 -20.00 11.65
CA GLY A 484 6.50 -19.88 10.72
C GLY A 484 6.03 -19.32 9.38
N LEU A 485 4.91 -19.86 8.87
CA LEU A 485 4.22 -19.39 7.67
C LEU A 485 2.70 -19.45 7.88
N ILE A 486 2.01 -18.34 7.64
CA ILE A 486 0.54 -18.28 7.61
C ILE A 486 0.10 -17.74 6.25
N LEU A 487 -0.84 -18.43 5.60
CA LEU A 487 -1.58 -17.89 4.45
C LEU A 487 -3.01 -17.59 4.94
N GLU A 488 -3.47 -16.36 4.77
CA GLU A 488 -4.81 -15.93 5.19
C GLU A 488 -5.51 -15.24 4.01
N ASN A 489 -6.62 -15.83 3.53
CA ASN A 489 -7.32 -15.40 2.33
C ASN A 489 -6.41 -15.25 1.10
N ALA A 490 -5.37 -16.08 1.01
CA ALA A 490 -4.36 -16.03 -0.04
C ALA A 490 -4.45 -17.26 -0.95
N ASN A 491 -4.67 -17.03 -2.24
CA ASN A 491 -4.92 -18.06 -3.23
C ASN A 491 -3.86 -18.09 -4.32
N ASN A 492 -3.70 -19.24 -4.98
CA ASN A 492 -2.78 -19.40 -6.11
C ASN A 492 -1.31 -19.08 -5.77
N CYS A 493 -0.90 -19.28 -4.52
CA CYS A 493 0.49 -19.04 -4.08
C CYS A 493 1.35 -20.29 -4.31
N LEU A 494 2.64 -20.08 -4.59
CA LEU A 494 3.65 -21.13 -4.70
C LEU A 494 4.61 -21.06 -3.52
N ILE A 495 4.54 -22.06 -2.64
CA ILE A 495 5.44 -22.20 -1.50
C ILE A 495 6.38 -23.37 -1.78
N ASN A 496 7.62 -23.07 -2.13
CA ASN A 496 8.56 -24.10 -2.59
C ASN A 496 9.92 -24.03 -1.88
N TRP A 497 10.50 -25.17 -1.55
CA TRP A 497 11.89 -25.26 -1.11
C TRP A 497 12.21 -24.41 0.13
N ASN A 498 11.35 -24.43 1.15
CA ASN A 498 11.56 -23.73 2.42
C ASN A 498 11.79 -24.71 3.58
N ASN A 499 12.51 -24.27 4.61
CA ASN A 499 12.63 -24.96 5.90
C ASN A 499 11.81 -24.17 6.95
N ILE A 500 10.81 -24.79 7.58
CA ILE A 500 9.89 -24.11 8.49
C ILE A 500 9.99 -24.80 9.85
N LYS A 501 10.59 -24.12 10.84
CA LYS A 501 11.02 -24.79 12.07
C LYS A 501 10.83 -23.98 13.34
N THR A 502 10.85 -24.67 14.48
CA THR A 502 10.91 -24.09 15.84
C THR A 502 9.94 -22.93 16.04
N SER A 503 8.71 -23.09 15.54
CA SER A 503 7.63 -22.11 15.64
C SER A 503 6.44 -22.72 16.38
N ASN A 504 5.53 -21.89 16.90
CA ASN A 504 4.32 -22.39 17.56
C ASN A 504 3.45 -23.13 16.53
N TYR A 505 3.06 -22.45 15.45
CA TYR A 505 2.56 -23.11 14.23
C TYR A 505 3.64 -23.17 13.16
N GLY A 506 3.75 -24.26 12.40
CA GLY A 506 4.63 -24.36 11.24
C GLY A 506 4.03 -23.66 10.04
N VAL A 507 3.05 -24.30 9.40
CA VAL A 507 2.25 -23.77 8.28
C VAL A 507 0.76 -23.84 8.63
N VAL A 508 0.05 -22.73 8.46
CA VAL A 508 -1.42 -22.70 8.56
C VAL A 508 -2.00 -22.02 7.32
N LEU A 509 -2.94 -22.70 6.65
CA LEU A 509 -3.74 -22.14 5.57
C LEU A 509 -5.13 -21.77 6.10
N GLN A 510 -5.50 -20.49 6.03
CA GLN A 510 -6.78 -19.97 6.50
C GLN A 510 -7.54 -19.39 5.30
N ASN A 511 -8.69 -19.99 4.96
CA ASN A 511 -9.52 -19.59 3.82
C ASN A 511 -8.70 -19.39 2.52
N SER A 512 -7.71 -20.26 2.28
CA SER A 512 -6.67 -20.09 1.27
C SER A 512 -6.64 -21.30 0.33
N ALA A 513 -6.97 -21.07 -0.94
CA ALA A 513 -7.18 -22.11 -1.95
C ALA A 513 -6.16 -22.08 -3.10
N PHE A 514 -6.08 -23.18 -3.83
CA PHE A 514 -5.27 -23.35 -5.04
C PHE A 514 -3.79 -23.08 -4.85
N ASN A 515 -3.29 -23.18 -3.61
CA ASN A 515 -1.88 -23.00 -3.32
C ASN A 515 -1.11 -24.28 -3.64
N ILE A 516 0.13 -24.11 -4.08
CA ILE A 516 1.05 -25.19 -4.42
C ILE A 516 2.14 -25.24 -3.37
N PHE A 517 2.29 -26.37 -2.68
CA PHE A 517 3.38 -26.60 -1.74
C PHE A 517 4.27 -27.73 -2.24
N LYS A 518 5.57 -27.48 -2.40
CA LYS A 518 6.56 -28.47 -2.85
C LYS A 518 7.89 -28.33 -2.12
N ASN A 519 8.56 -29.44 -1.86
CA ASN A 519 9.93 -29.49 -1.32
C ASN A 519 10.14 -28.73 0.00
N ASN A 520 9.09 -28.56 0.81
CA ASN A 520 9.20 -27.89 2.10
C ASN A 520 9.50 -28.89 3.23
N LEU A 521 10.32 -28.48 4.19
CA LEU A 521 10.64 -29.26 5.38
C LEU A 521 10.07 -28.56 6.62
N LEU A 522 9.14 -29.20 7.31
CA LEU A 522 8.60 -28.74 8.58
C LEU A 522 9.20 -29.58 9.73
N ILE A 523 9.82 -28.92 10.71
CA ILE A 523 10.52 -29.64 11.79
C ILE A 523 10.54 -28.87 13.12
N GLY A 524 10.25 -29.57 14.22
CA GLY A 524 10.37 -28.99 15.56
C GLY A 524 9.38 -27.86 15.87
N ASN A 525 8.29 -27.75 15.12
CA ASN A 525 7.17 -26.86 15.46
C ASN A 525 6.24 -27.55 16.48
N LYS A 526 5.54 -26.77 17.34
CA LYS A 526 4.53 -27.33 18.27
C LYS A 526 3.40 -28.00 17.48
N PHE A 527 2.90 -27.31 16.45
CA PHE A 527 1.93 -27.83 15.48
C PHE A 527 2.43 -27.57 14.05
N ASN A 528 2.72 -28.61 13.28
CA ASN A 528 3.41 -28.49 11.99
C ASN A 528 2.52 -27.95 10.87
N PHE A 529 1.50 -28.69 10.42
CA PHE A 529 0.69 -28.29 9.26
C PHE A 529 -0.80 -28.25 9.61
N GLY A 530 -1.52 -27.28 9.05
CA GLY A 530 -2.96 -27.10 9.24
C GLY A 530 -3.67 -26.38 8.12
N VAL A 531 -4.95 -26.72 7.91
CA VAL A 531 -5.83 -26.01 6.99
C VAL A 531 -7.17 -25.79 7.65
N ASN A 532 -7.69 -24.57 7.59
CA ASN A 532 -9.01 -24.20 8.05
C ASN A 532 -9.68 -23.33 6.98
N SER A 533 -10.92 -23.65 6.63
CA SER A 533 -11.70 -22.87 5.68
C SER A 533 -13.18 -22.85 6.03
N SER A 534 -13.81 -21.70 5.82
CA SER A 534 -15.27 -21.54 5.90
C SER A 534 -16.00 -21.96 4.62
N THR A 535 -15.26 -22.28 3.56
CA THR A 535 -15.81 -22.70 2.26
C THR A 535 -15.20 -24.03 1.80
N PRO A 536 -15.93 -24.85 1.03
CA PRO A 536 -15.37 -26.06 0.44
C PRO A 536 -14.15 -25.80 -0.43
N GLN A 537 -14.15 -24.68 -1.16
CA GLN A 537 -13.08 -24.30 -2.08
C GLN A 537 -11.77 -23.99 -1.36
N GLY A 538 -11.81 -23.39 -0.16
CA GLY A 538 -10.62 -23.07 0.63
C GLY A 538 -9.82 -24.29 1.12
N TYR A 539 -10.37 -25.50 1.00
CA TYR A 539 -9.62 -26.74 1.24
C TYR A 539 -8.92 -27.30 -0.01
N ILE A 540 -9.11 -26.73 -1.19
CA ILE A 540 -8.55 -27.30 -2.43
C ILE A 540 -7.15 -26.73 -2.63
N ASN A 541 -6.09 -27.49 -2.31
CA ASN A 541 -4.69 -27.10 -2.51
C ASN A 541 -3.88 -28.25 -3.14
N ASP A 542 -2.81 -27.93 -3.89
CA ASP A 542 -1.88 -28.91 -4.48
C ASP A 542 -0.64 -29.07 -3.58
N ILE A 543 -0.70 -30.05 -2.67
CA ILE A 543 0.35 -30.30 -1.70
C ILE A 543 0.78 -31.76 -1.83
N ASP A 544 1.96 -31.98 -2.37
CA ASP A 544 2.47 -33.33 -2.64
C ASP A 544 3.39 -33.85 -1.53
N SER A 545 3.80 -35.12 -1.68
CA SER A 545 4.65 -35.84 -0.72
C SER A 545 6.12 -35.38 -0.70
N THR A 546 6.52 -34.41 -1.53
CA THR A 546 7.84 -33.79 -1.43
C THR A 546 7.94 -32.86 -0.22
N ASN A 547 6.79 -32.46 0.34
CA ASN A 547 6.73 -31.82 1.64
C ASN A 547 6.84 -32.86 2.74
N THR A 548 7.67 -32.57 3.75
CA THR A 548 7.92 -33.50 4.86
C THR A 548 7.75 -32.83 6.21
N ILE A 549 7.24 -33.59 7.17
CA ILE A 549 7.10 -33.22 8.59
C ILE A 549 7.93 -34.19 9.41
N ASN A 550 8.97 -33.69 10.08
CA ASN A 550 9.92 -34.52 10.83
C ASN A 550 10.48 -35.70 9.99
N GLY A 551 10.70 -35.46 8.69
CA GLY A 551 11.21 -36.46 7.74
C GLY A 551 10.15 -37.42 7.17
N LYS A 552 8.87 -37.29 7.54
CA LYS A 552 7.75 -38.09 7.02
C LYS A 552 6.95 -37.34 5.96
N PRO A 553 6.46 -38.00 4.89
CA PRO A 553 5.68 -37.32 3.84
C PRO A 553 4.35 -36.73 4.32
N VAL A 554 3.96 -35.61 3.72
CA VAL A 554 2.61 -35.05 3.80
C VAL A 554 1.71 -35.74 2.78
N TYR A 555 0.55 -36.25 3.22
CA TYR A 555 -0.49 -36.76 2.32
C TYR A 555 -1.71 -35.86 2.35
N TYR A 556 -1.73 -34.88 1.44
CA TYR A 556 -2.85 -34.00 1.18
C TYR A 556 -3.58 -34.46 -0.08
N TRP A 557 -4.68 -35.16 0.09
CA TRP A 557 -5.39 -35.77 -1.02
C TRP A 557 -6.63 -34.96 -1.37
N VAL A 558 -6.70 -34.59 -2.65
CA VAL A 558 -7.87 -33.92 -3.24
C VAL A 558 -8.47 -34.84 -4.30
N ASN A 559 -9.78 -35.06 -4.26
CA ASN A 559 -10.53 -35.84 -5.27
C ASN A 559 -10.00 -37.28 -5.47
N LYS A 560 -9.46 -37.92 -4.43
CA LYS A 560 -9.02 -39.33 -4.49
C LYS A 560 -10.18 -40.27 -4.19
N ASP A 561 -10.10 -41.46 -4.78
CA ASP A 561 -11.13 -42.49 -4.65
C ASP A 561 -10.50 -43.90 -4.55
N HIS A 562 -11.04 -44.73 -3.67
CA HIS A 562 -10.62 -46.13 -3.43
C HIS A 562 -9.12 -46.30 -3.12
N GLN A 563 -8.59 -45.56 -2.14
CA GLN A 563 -7.17 -45.64 -1.74
C GLN A 563 -6.98 -45.81 -0.24
N GLN A 564 -5.83 -46.36 0.14
CA GLN A 564 -5.37 -46.42 1.53
C GLN A 564 -4.20 -45.46 1.72
N VAL A 565 -4.28 -44.60 2.74
CA VAL A 565 -3.19 -43.68 3.08
C VAL A 565 -1.95 -44.50 3.51
N PRO A 566 -0.76 -44.20 2.97
CA PRO A 566 0.46 -44.92 3.34
C PRO A 566 0.82 -44.77 4.83
N LEU A 567 1.42 -45.82 5.41
CA LEU A 567 1.71 -45.91 6.85
C LEU A 567 2.79 -44.96 7.36
N ASP A 568 3.57 -44.35 6.45
CA ASP A 568 4.66 -43.43 6.77
C ASP A 568 4.22 -41.96 6.85
N ALA A 569 2.91 -41.69 6.83
CA ALA A 569 2.34 -40.35 6.89
C ALA A 569 2.86 -39.51 8.08
N GLY A 570 3.27 -38.27 7.78
CA GLY A 570 3.53 -37.22 8.76
C GLY A 570 2.31 -36.32 9.02
N TYR A 571 1.44 -36.18 8.02
CA TYR A 571 0.18 -35.43 8.07
C TYR A 571 -0.81 -35.99 7.06
N ILE A 572 -2.12 -35.90 7.37
CA ILE A 572 -3.19 -36.45 6.54
C ILE A 572 -4.32 -35.42 6.43
N ALA A 573 -4.63 -35.02 5.20
CA ALA A 573 -5.84 -34.28 4.86
C ALA A 573 -6.52 -34.93 3.67
N LEU A 574 -7.82 -35.21 3.81
CA LEU A 574 -8.66 -35.82 2.78
C LEU A 574 -9.74 -34.80 2.41
N VAL A 575 -9.59 -34.21 1.23
CA VAL A 575 -10.45 -33.14 0.71
C VAL A 575 -11.24 -33.67 -0.48
N ASN A 576 -12.57 -33.64 -0.39
CA ASN A 576 -13.47 -34.13 -1.43
C ASN A 576 -13.10 -35.55 -1.93
N CYS A 577 -12.65 -36.41 -1.03
CA CYS A 577 -12.26 -37.79 -1.34
C CYS A 577 -13.40 -38.76 -1.06
N THR A 578 -13.39 -39.92 -1.73
CA THR A 578 -14.39 -40.98 -1.51
C THR A 578 -13.70 -42.31 -1.23
N ASN A 579 -14.29 -43.17 -0.39
CA ASN A 579 -13.82 -44.55 -0.17
C ASN A 579 -12.34 -44.65 0.24
N ILE A 580 -11.87 -43.76 1.12
CA ILE A 580 -10.48 -43.76 1.61
C ILE A 580 -10.35 -44.56 2.91
N THR A 581 -9.23 -45.27 3.07
CA THR A 581 -8.88 -45.97 4.32
C THR A 581 -7.67 -45.32 5.01
N VAL A 582 -7.81 -45.04 6.31
CA VAL A 582 -6.80 -44.53 7.22
C VAL A 582 -6.69 -45.51 8.39
N GLU A 583 -5.59 -46.27 8.48
CA GLU A 583 -5.48 -47.30 9.51
C GLU A 583 -4.08 -47.50 10.07
N SER A 584 -4.01 -47.87 11.35
CA SER A 584 -2.78 -48.30 12.05
C SER A 584 -1.65 -47.26 12.07
N MET A 585 -1.99 -45.97 12.15
CA MET A 585 -1.02 -44.87 12.19
C MET A 585 -0.99 -44.15 13.54
N CYS A 586 0.13 -43.49 13.82
CA CYS A 586 0.29 -42.54 14.93
C CYS A 586 0.69 -41.17 14.37
N ILE A 587 -0.21 -40.19 14.49
CA ILE A 587 -0.03 -38.83 13.96
C ILE A 587 0.04 -37.84 15.12
N THR A 588 1.09 -37.02 15.13
CA THR A 588 1.41 -36.12 16.25
C THR A 588 1.92 -34.76 15.79
N ASN A 589 1.78 -33.76 16.67
CA ASN A 589 2.37 -32.43 16.51
C ASN A 589 1.95 -31.73 15.20
N ASN A 590 0.70 -31.90 14.79
CA ASN A 590 0.10 -31.18 13.67
C ASN A 590 -1.00 -30.23 14.16
N PHE A 591 -1.40 -29.28 13.32
CA PHE A 591 -2.61 -28.52 13.61
C PHE A 591 -3.80 -29.47 13.54
N ASN A 592 -4.01 -30.15 12.41
CA ASN A 592 -4.97 -31.24 12.31
C ASN A 592 -4.22 -32.59 12.35
N GLY A 593 -4.58 -33.50 13.25
CA GLY A 593 -4.09 -34.87 13.23
C GLY A 593 -4.64 -35.63 12.01
N LEU A 594 -5.95 -35.52 11.79
CA LEU A 594 -6.63 -35.93 10.56
C LEU A 594 -7.68 -34.88 10.19
N LEU A 595 -7.61 -34.36 8.97
CA LEU A 595 -8.65 -33.50 8.40
C LEU A 595 -9.49 -34.28 7.37
N LEU A 596 -10.80 -34.35 7.59
CA LEU A 596 -11.80 -34.84 6.62
C LEU A 596 -12.66 -33.66 6.16
N ALA A 597 -12.33 -33.07 5.01
CA ALA A 597 -13.07 -31.94 4.44
C ALA A 597 -13.91 -32.41 3.24
N TYR A 598 -15.23 -32.30 3.34
CA TYR A 598 -16.20 -32.64 2.27
C TYR A 598 -16.00 -34.03 1.65
N SER A 599 -15.47 -34.98 2.42
CA SER A 599 -15.17 -36.34 1.98
C SER A 599 -16.29 -37.31 2.35
N GLN A 600 -16.36 -38.44 1.65
CA GLN A 600 -17.41 -39.44 1.85
C GLN A 600 -16.85 -40.85 2.03
N ASN A 601 -17.55 -41.67 2.82
CA ASN A 601 -17.24 -43.09 3.01
C ASN A 601 -15.78 -43.35 3.44
N THR A 602 -15.21 -42.52 4.31
CA THR A 602 -13.84 -42.69 4.80
C THR A 602 -13.82 -43.65 6.00
N LYS A 603 -12.99 -44.68 5.95
CA LYS A 603 -12.77 -45.62 7.05
C LYS A 603 -11.52 -45.21 7.85
N VAL A 604 -11.71 -44.84 9.11
CA VAL A 604 -10.63 -44.45 10.04
C VAL A 604 -10.62 -45.44 11.19
N THR A 605 -9.65 -46.36 11.21
CA THR A 605 -9.62 -47.43 12.21
C THR A 605 -8.25 -47.71 12.81
N ASN A 606 -8.21 -47.97 14.12
CA ASN A 606 -6.98 -48.37 14.82
C ASN A 606 -5.85 -47.33 14.75
N ASN A 607 -6.19 -46.04 14.75
CA ASN A 607 -5.20 -44.95 14.73
C ASN A 607 -5.04 -44.30 16.11
N THR A 608 -3.89 -43.65 16.32
CA THR A 608 -3.61 -42.79 17.48
C THR A 608 -3.34 -41.36 17.01
N PHE A 609 -4.18 -40.41 17.44
CA PHE A 609 -4.02 -38.98 17.19
C PHE A 609 -3.72 -38.27 18.52
N LYS A 610 -2.49 -37.77 18.69
CA LYS A 610 -2.07 -37.14 19.95
C LYS A 610 -1.18 -35.93 19.78
N GLU A 611 -1.20 -35.01 20.74
CA GLU A 611 -0.36 -33.80 20.74
C GLU A 611 -0.57 -32.93 19.49
N ASN A 612 -1.78 -32.95 18.93
CA ASN A 612 -2.19 -32.07 17.83
C ASN A 612 -3.05 -30.93 18.37
N TYR A 613 -3.28 -29.90 17.55
CA TYR A 613 -4.24 -28.84 17.88
C TYR A 613 -5.66 -29.40 17.83
N VAL A 614 -6.04 -30.08 16.74
CA VAL A 614 -7.22 -30.94 16.64
C VAL A 614 -6.78 -32.37 16.36
N GLY A 615 -7.26 -33.35 17.13
CA GLY A 615 -6.96 -34.76 16.89
C GLY A 615 -7.58 -35.27 15.58
N ILE A 616 -8.91 -35.19 15.48
CA ILE A 616 -9.67 -35.47 14.25
C ILE A 616 -10.68 -34.36 14.00
N GLU A 617 -10.60 -33.75 12.82
CA GLU A 617 -11.56 -32.75 12.34
C GLU A 617 -12.36 -33.31 11.16
N ILE A 618 -13.68 -33.22 11.26
CA ILE A 618 -14.64 -33.62 10.23
C ILE A 618 -15.47 -32.40 9.87
N ASP A 619 -15.25 -31.85 8.68
CA ASP A 619 -15.97 -30.68 8.19
C ASP A 619 -16.62 -30.99 6.84
N GLY A 620 -17.94 -30.82 6.71
CA GLY A 620 -18.65 -31.02 5.44
C GLY A 620 -18.75 -32.48 4.97
N SER A 621 -18.11 -33.41 5.69
CA SER A 621 -17.98 -34.82 5.29
C SER A 621 -19.20 -35.64 5.70
N LEU A 622 -19.42 -36.79 5.05
CA LEU A 622 -20.56 -37.67 5.32
C LEU A 622 -20.15 -39.15 5.31
N SER A 623 -20.89 -39.98 6.06
CA SER A 623 -20.79 -41.45 6.00
C SER A 623 -19.41 -42.03 6.34
N SER A 624 -18.54 -41.27 7.02
CA SER A 624 -17.29 -41.79 7.57
C SER A 624 -17.52 -42.81 8.68
N ILE A 625 -16.66 -43.83 8.74
CA ILE A 625 -16.67 -44.90 9.75
C ILE A 625 -15.44 -44.69 10.63
N LEU A 626 -15.63 -44.34 11.90
CA LEU A 626 -14.54 -44.22 12.88
C LEU A 626 -14.71 -45.32 13.92
N LYS A 627 -13.74 -46.22 14.04
CA LYS A 627 -13.74 -47.30 15.04
C LYS A 627 -12.36 -47.49 15.64
N THR A 628 -12.31 -47.85 16.93
CA THR A 628 -11.08 -48.25 17.63
C THR A 628 -9.93 -47.24 17.53
N ASN A 629 -10.22 -45.93 17.44
CA ASN A 629 -9.19 -44.90 17.44
C ASN A 629 -8.97 -44.35 18.86
N SER A 630 -7.73 -43.97 19.17
CA SER A 630 -7.33 -43.27 20.39
C SER A 630 -7.02 -41.81 20.04
N ILE A 631 -7.75 -40.88 20.64
CA ILE A 631 -7.64 -39.43 20.41
C ILE A 631 -7.36 -38.83 21.78
N GLN A 632 -6.15 -38.33 22.02
CA GLN A 632 -5.73 -37.95 23.37
C GLN A 632 -4.67 -36.86 23.40
N ASN A 633 -4.65 -36.06 24.47
CA ASN A 633 -3.67 -34.99 24.67
C ASN A 633 -3.58 -34.02 23.47
N ASN A 634 -4.69 -33.80 22.78
CA ASN A 634 -4.83 -32.74 21.79
C ASN A 634 -5.44 -31.51 22.48
N LEU A 635 -5.29 -30.32 21.90
CA LEU A 635 -6.03 -29.16 22.41
C LEU A 635 -7.54 -29.38 22.24
N TYR A 636 -7.94 -29.91 21.09
CA TYR A 636 -9.27 -30.46 20.83
C TYR A 636 -9.15 -31.88 20.29
N ASN A 637 -9.89 -32.82 20.84
CA ASN A 637 -9.82 -34.22 20.43
C ASN A 637 -10.65 -34.47 19.16
N LEU A 638 -11.98 -34.33 19.25
CA LEU A 638 -12.89 -34.54 18.12
C LEU A 638 -13.67 -33.26 17.81
N TRP A 639 -13.70 -32.88 16.53
CA TRP A 639 -14.46 -31.75 16.02
C TRP A 639 -15.30 -32.20 14.81
N VAL A 640 -16.61 -31.96 14.86
CA VAL A 640 -17.53 -32.29 13.76
C VAL A 640 -18.38 -31.07 13.38
N SER A 641 -18.38 -30.70 12.11
CA SER A 641 -19.13 -29.57 11.56
C SER A 641 -19.64 -29.84 10.15
N ASN A 642 -20.72 -29.15 9.75
CA ASN A 642 -21.26 -29.12 8.38
C ASN A 642 -21.56 -30.49 7.74
N GLY A 643 -21.75 -31.53 8.54
CA GLY A 643 -22.00 -32.90 8.11
C GLY A 643 -21.97 -33.80 9.34
N PHE A 644 -23.09 -34.47 9.64
CA PHE A 644 -23.29 -35.08 10.97
C PHE A 644 -23.72 -36.55 10.92
N TYR A 645 -23.84 -37.14 9.73
CA TYR A 645 -24.27 -38.53 9.60
C TYR A 645 -23.06 -39.44 9.38
N HIS A 646 -22.49 -39.93 10.49
CA HIS A 646 -21.29 -40.79 10.53
C HIS A 646 -21.51 -42.05 11.38
N ASP A 647 -20.79 -43.13 11.06
CA ASP A 647 -20.73 -44.34 11.89
C ASP A 647 -19.56 -44.26 12.87
N ILE A 648 -19.77 -43.50 13.95
CA ILE A 648 -18.83 -43.36 15.06
C ILE A 648 -19.45 -44.06 16.26
N ASP A 649 -18.68 -44.89 16.97
CA ASP A 649 -19.18 -45.55 18.17
C ASP A 649 -18.21 -45.47 19.35
N GLY A 650 -18.67 -46.01 20.48
CA GLY A 650 -17.92 -46.11 21.72
C GLY A 650 -16.76 -47.11 21.68
N SER A 651 -16.27 -47.55 20.52
CA SER A 651 -14.95 -48.16 20.39
C SER A 651 -13.83 -47.10 20.27
N ASN A 652 -14.18 -45.86 19.90
CA ASN A 652 -13.25 -44.73 19.91
C ASN A 652 -13.10 -44.18 21.34
N ARG A 653 -11.90 -43.68 21.65
CA ARG A 653 -11.56 -43.11 22.94
C ARG A 653 -11.09 -41.67 22.78
N VAL A 654 -11.67 -40.78 23.58
CA VAL A 654 -11.23 -39.40 23.77
C VAL A 654 -10.71 -39.28 25.20
N ASP A 655 -9.42 -39.06 25.38
CA ASP A 655 -8.75 -39.06 26.69
C ASP A 655 -9.21 -40.24 27.59
N ASP A 656 -9.08 -41.46 27.05
CA ASP A 656 -9.49 -42.75 27.64
C ASP A 656 -11.00 -42.94 27.91
N LYS A 657 -11.84 -41.95 27.60
CA LYS A 657 -13.30 -42.01 27.74
C LYS A 657 -13.99 -42.39 26.44
N GLN A 658 -15.17 -42.99 26.52
CA GLN A 658 -15.90 -43.42 25.32
C GLN A 658 -16.49 -42.24 24.54
N VAL A 659 -16.45 -42.31 23.20
CA VAL A 659 -17.19 -41.39 22.34
C VAL A 659 -18.66 -41.82 22.27
N ILE A 660 -19.57 -40.90 22.58
CA ILE A 660 -21.01 -41.09 22.42
C ILE A 660 -21.47 -40.33 21.19
N TYR A 661 -21.62 -41.04 20.08
CA TYR A 661 -22.16 -40.51 18.83
C TYR A 661 -23.44 -41.25 18.48
N TRP A 662 -24.59 -40.64 18.74
CA TRP A 662 -25.88 -41.30 18.57
C TRP A 662 -26.65 -40.70 17.40
N ILE A 663 -27.09 -41.58 16.51
CA ILE A 663 -27.97 -41.27 15.39
C ILE A 663 -29.30 -42.00 15.60
N ASN A 664 -30.42 -41.29 15.47
CA ASN A 664 -31.78 -41.85 15.53
C ASN A 664 -32.03 -42.66 16.82
N LYS A 665 -31.57 -42.16 17.97
CA LYS A 665 -31.81 -42.80 19.28
C LYS A 665 -32.91 -42.09 20.04
N GLU A 666 -33.67 -42.88 20.80
CA GLU A 666 -34.81 -42.37 21.56
C GLU A 666 -34.79 -42.87 23.01
N GLY A 667 -35.16 -41.99 23.95
CA GLY A 667 -35.46 -42.37 25.34
C GLY A 667 -34.27 -42.92 26.13
N LYS A 668 -33.04 -42.49 25.80
CA LYS A 668 -31.80 -42.98 26.42
C LYS A 668 -31.13 -41.96 27.32
N THR A 669 -30.35 -42.44 28.28
CA THR A 669 -29.47 -41.61 29.09
C THR A 669 -28.02 -41.81 28.66
N VAL A 670 -27.30 -40.71 28.44
CA VAL A 670 -25.87 -40.71 28.07
C VAL A 670 -25.05 -41.30 29.23
N PRO A 671 -24.14 -42.26 28.97
CA PRO A 671 -23.23 -42.81 29.99
C PRO A 671 -22.35 -41.73 30.64
N SER A 672 -22.07 -41.86 31.94
CA SER A 672 -21.31 -40.87 32.72
C SER A 672 -19.83 -40.78 32.36
N ASP A 673 -19.28 -41.81 31.72
CA ASP A 673 -17.90 -41.92 31.25
C ASP A 673 -17.73 -41.45 29.78
N ALA A 674 -18.68 -40.68 29.26
CA ALA A 674 -18.56 -40.05 27.95
C ALA A 674 -17.40 -39.05 27.91
N GLY A 675 -16.59 -39.11 26.85
CA GLY A 675 -15.52 -38.15 26.55
C GLY A 675 -15.93 -37.09 25.51
N TYR A 676 -16.91 -37.43 24.67
CA TYR A 676 -17.52 -36.56 23.66
C TYR A 676 -18.97 -37.00 23.45
N VAL A 677 -19.89 -36.04 23.23
CA VAL A 677 -21.31 -36.32 23.04
C VAL A 677 -21.85 -35.61 21.80
N ALA A 678 -22.34 -36.39 20.83
CA ALA A 678 -23.11 -35.90 19.69
C ALA A 678 -24.44 -36.65 19.57
N LEU A 679 -25.52 -35.88 19.51
CA LEU A 679 -26.90 -36.36 19.41
C LEU A 679 -27.50 -35.86 18.09
N ILE A 680 -27.55 -36.77 17.11
CA ILE A 680 -27.95 -36.47 15.74
C ILE A 680 -29.31 -37.11 15.49
N ASN A 681 -30.32 -36.29 15.16
CA ASN A 681 -31.69 -36.74 14.94
C ASN A 681 -32.23 -37.63 16.08
N CYS A 682 -31.94 -37.26 17.32
CA CYS A 682 -32.35 -38.01 18.51
C CYS A 682 -33.59 -37.40 19.17
N SER A 683 -34.27 -38.16 20.03
CA SER A 683 -35.43 -37.69 20.78
C SER A 683 -35.46 -38.21 22.21
N GLY A 684 -35.90 -37.41 23.19
CA GLY A 684 -36.07 -37.91 24.56
C GLY A 684 -34.77 -38.36 25.23
N ILE A 685 -33.63 -37.78 24.86
CA ILE A 685 -32.33 -38.10 25.44
C ILE A 685 -32.11 -37.31 26.73
N THR A 686 -31.51 -37.95 27.73
CA THR A 686 -31.02 -37.29 28.94
C THR A 686 -29.50 -37.33 28.98
N ALA A 687 -28.83 -36.17 28.98
CA ALA A 687 -27.40 -36.05 29.25
C ALA A 687 -27.21 -35.33 30.57
N GLN A 688 -26.69 -36.03 31.58
CA GLN A 688 -26.61 -35.47 32.92
C GLN A 688 -25.32 -35.83 33.66
N ARG A 689 -24.82 -34.88 34.47
CA ARG A 689 -23.66 -35.06 35.35
C ARG A 689 -22.41 -35.53 34.60
N LEU A 690 -22.24 -35.06 33.36
CA LEU A 690 -21.06 -35.31 32.54
C LEU A 690 -19.95 -34.32 32.88
N LYS A 691 -18.70 -34.76 32.69
CA LYS A 691 -17.51 -33.89 32.74
C LYS A 691 -16.78 -34.00 31.40
N LEU A 692 -16.92 -32.96 30.57
CA LEU A 692 -16.44 -32.90 29.19
C LEU A 692 -15.43 -31.75 29.06
N SER A 693 -14.35 -32.02 28.33
CA SER A 693 -13.31 -31.03 28.04
C SER A 693 -12.47 -31.43 26.83
N ASN A 694 -11.81 -30.45 26.21
CA ASN A 694 -10.82 -30.64 25.14
C ASN A 694 -11.39 -31.26 23.85
N ASN A 695 -12.48 -30.73 23.31
CA ASN A 695 -13.14 -31.10 22.06
C ASN A 695 -13.60 -29.85 21.29
N GLY A 696 -13.95 -30.03 20.01
CA GLY A 696 -14.56 -28.96 19.23
C GLY A 696 -15.92 -28.54 19.81
N GLN A 697 -16.71 -29.52 20.23
CA GLN A 697 -17.95 -29.29 20.97
C GLN A 697 -17.96 -30.18 22.21
N GLY A 698 -18.37 -29.66 23.36
CA GLY A 698 -18.64 -30.51 24.53
C GLY A 698 -19.86 -31.41 24.27
N ILE A 699 -21.01 -30.78 23.98
CA ILE A 699 -22.23 -31.49 23.59
C ILE A 699 -22.79 -30.88 22.29
N LEU A 700 -22.89 -31.70 21.25
CA LEU A 700 -23.47 -31.33 19.95
C LEU A 700 -24.89 -31.93 19.81
N LEU A 701 -25.87 -31.10 19.48
CA LEU A 701 -27.23 -31.50 19.13
C LEU A 701 -27.56 -31.02 17.73
N TYR A 702 -27.85 -31.95 16.82
CA TYR A 702 -28.27 -31.62 15.46
C TYR A 702 -29.61 -32.29 15.14
N ASN A 703 -30.60 -31.47 14.73
CA ASN A 703 -31.96 -31.93 14.41
C ASN A 703 -32.57 -32.81 15.52
N THR A 704 -32.26 -32.50 16.78
CA THR A 704 -32.63 -33.32 17.94
C THR A 704 -33.77 -32.63 18.70
N LYS A 705 -34.64 -33.42 19.35
CA LYS A 705 -35.82 -32.87 20.02
C LYS A 705 -36.14 -33.47 21.38
N ASN A 706 -36.90 -32.76 22.19
CA ASN A 706 -37.43 -33.26 23.47
C ASN A 706 -36.35 -33.83 24.41
N CYS A 707 -35.14 -33.25 24.40
CA CYS A 707 -34.01 -33.75 25.19
C CYS A 707 -33.75 -32.86 26.41
N THR A 708 -33.22 -33.47 27.46
CA THR A 708 -32.82 -32.80 28.70
C THR A 708 -31.32 -32.91 28.89
N ILE A 709 -30.64 -31.78 28.97
CA ILE A 709 -29.20 -31.70 29.22
C ILE A 709 -29.02 -30.94 30.53
N THR A 710 -28.63 -31.62 31.59
CA THR A 710 -28.68 -31.03 32.93
C THR A 710 -27.51 -31.38 33.84
N GLN A 711 -27.10 -30.45 34.69
CA GLN A 711 -26.04 -30.67 35.69
C GLN A 711 -24.70 -31.13 35.11
N ASN A 712 -24.39 -30.74 33.86
CA ASN A 712 -23.11 -31.07 33.23
C ASN A 712 -22.06 -30.00 33.55
N ASN A 713 -20.80 -30.42 33.63
CA ASN A 713 -19.64 -29.55 33.74
C ASN A 713 -18.83 -29.64 32.44
N ILE A 714 -18.76 -28.53 31.69
CA ILE A 714 -18.20 -28.47 30.35
C ILE A 714 -17.19 -27.32 30.30
N SER A 715 -15.94 -27.63 29.98
CA SER A 715 -14.87 -26.63 30.00
C SER A 715 -13.78 -26.89 28.99
N SER A 716 -13.08 -25.85 28.55
CA SER A 716 -11.96 -25.98 27.59
C SER A 716 -12.37 -26.66 26.27
N GLU A 717 -13.61 -26.44 25.84
CA GLU A 717 -14.11 -26.79 24.52
C GLU A 717 -13.95 -25.58 23.58
N ALA A 718 -14.11 -25.77 22.26
CA ALA A 718 -14.32 -24.61 21.39
C ALA A 718 -15.71 -24.01 21.65
N ASN A 719 -16.79 -24.75 21.39
CA ASN A 719 -18.12 -24.42 21.91
C ASN A 719 -18.50 -25.39 23.03
N GLY A 720 -19.02 -24.88 24.16
CA GLY A 720 -19.43 -25.74 25.26
C GLY A 720 -20.61 -26.66 24.87
N ILE A 721 -21.77 -26.07 24.57
CA ILE A 721 -22.94 -26.78 24.07
C ILE A 721 -23.41 -26.11 22.78
N GLU A 722 -23.64 -26.91 21.74
CA GLU A 722 -24.03 -26.42 20.42
C GLU A 722 -25.31 -27.09 19.91
N LEU A 723 -26.31 -26.27 19.58
CA LEU A 723 -27.62 -26.70 19.06
C LEU A 723 -27.78 -26.21 17.62
N TYR A 724 -28.12 -27.15 16.74
CA TYR A 724 -28.44 -26.91 15.34
C TYR A 724 -29.81 -27.49 15.01
N PHE A 725 -30.72 -26.67 14.45
CA PHE A 725 -32.05 -27.11 13.99
C PHE A 725 -32.81 -27.96 15.03
N SER A 726 -32.55 -27.73 16.31
CA SER A 726 -33.05 -28.55 17.41
C SER A 726 -34.16 -27.81 18.13
N GLU A 727 -35.16 -28.55 18.61
CA GLU A 727 -36.38 -27.99 19.18
C GLU A 727 -36.77 -28.67 20.49
N ASN A 728 -37.46 -27.93 21.38
CA ASN A 728 -37.90 -28.46 22.67
C ASN A 728 -36.75 -29.08 23.49
N ILE A 729 -35.57 -28.48 23.42
CA ILE A 729 -34.42 -28.83 24.25
C ILE A 729 -34.48 -28.06 25.57
N MET A 730 -34.28 -28.78 26.67
CA MET A 730 -34.17 -28.21 28.01
C MET A 730 -32.72 -28.28 28.47
N LEU A 731 -32.04 -27.14 28.57
CA LEU A 731 -30.73 -27.02 29.20
C LEU A 731 -30.89 -26.41 30.59
N SER A 732 -30.56 -27.16 31.65
CA SER A 732 -30.70 -26.67 33.02
C SER A 732 -29.57 -27.03 33.95
N GLU A 733 -29.21 -26.13 34.86
CA GLU A 733 -28.19 -26.38 35.91
C GLU A 733 -26.81 -26.80 35.35
N ASN A 734 -26.49 -26.47 34.09
CA ASN A 734 -25.18 -26.76 33.52
C ASN A 734 -24.18 -25.67 33.90
N ARG A 735 -22.93 -26.08 34.12
CA ARG A 735 -21.78 -25.19 34.27
C ARG A 735 -20.92 -25.29 33.03
N VAL A 736 -20.80 -24.19 32.29
CA VAL A 736 -20.10 -24.12 31.00
C VAL A 736 -19.11 -22.97 31.06
N GLU A 737 -17.82 -23.29 31.12
CA GLU A 737 -16.79 -22.31 31.45
C GLU A 737 -15.49 -22.47 30.69
N GLU A 738 -14.72 -21.38 30.54
CA GLU A 738 -13.37 -21.41 29.97
C GLU A 738 -13.31 -22.05 28.56
N ASN A 739 -14.36 -21.89 27.76
CA ASN A 739 -14.38 -22.33 26.37
C ASN A 739 -13.76 -21.25 25.47
N THR A 740 -13.08 -21.67 24.41
CA THR A 740 -12.32 -20.75 23.54
C THR A 740 -13.17 -20.02 22.51
N LYS A 741 -14.46 -20.39 22.39
CA LYS A 741 -15.49 -19.62 21.71
C LYS A 741 -16.66 -19.38 22.66
N ASN A 742 -17.80 -20.03 22.42
CA ASN A 742 -19.06 -19.73 23.08
C ASN A 742 -19.38 -20.74 24.17
N GLY A 743 -20.08 -20.29 25.22
CA GLY A 743 -20.64 -21.19 26.23
C GLY A 743 -21.73 -22.06 25.62
N ILE A 744 -22.85 -21.44 25.23
CA ILE A 744 -23.97 -22.10 24.56
C ILE A 744 -24.24 -21.41 23.22
N LYS A 745 -24.10 -22.16 22.13
CA LYS A 745 -24.42 -21.72 20.77
C LYS A 745 -25.74 -22.32 20.30
N ILE A 746 -26.64 -21.46 19.84
CA ILE A 746 -28.00 -21.77 19.39
C ILE A 746 -28.11 -21.29 17.95
N ASP A 747 -28.05 -22.21 17.00
CA ASP A 747 -28.06 -21.92 15.57
C ASP A 747 -29.29 -22.53 14.91
N SER A 748 -30.18 -21.65 14.44
CA SER A 748 -31.43 -22.02 13.77
C SER A 748 -32.25 -23.04 14.58
N ALA A 749 -32.19 -22.93 15.90
CA ALA A 749 -32.78 -23.87 16.86
C ALA A 749 -33.85 -23.16 17.70
N ASP A 750 -35.10 -23.54 17.51
CA ASP A 750 -36.26 -22.80 18.00
C ASP A 750 -36.96 -23.51 19.17
N HIS A 751 -37.76 -22.78 19.94
CA HIS A 751 -38.61 -23.33 21.01
C HIS A 751 -37.83 -24.09 22.10
N ASN A 752 -36.64 -23.60 22.46
CA ASN A 752 -35.80 -24.21 23.49
C ASN A 752 -35.87 -23.43 24.81
N THR A 753 -35.55 -24.12 25.92
CA THR A 753 -35.61 -23.55 27.27
C THR A 753 -34.25 -23.70 27.96
N PHE A 754 -33.69 -22.58 28.42
CA PHE A 754 -32.38 -22.48 29.04
C PHE A 754 -32.53 -21.82 30.42
N PHE A 755 -32.36 -22.58 31.51
CA PHE A 755 -32.51 -22.01 32.85
C PHE A 755 -31.54 -22.51 33.91
N ARG A 756 -31.17 -21.64 34.84
CA ARG A 756 -30.22 -21.97 35.94
C ARG A 756 -28.87 -22.46 35.44
N ASN A 757 -28.46 -22.11 34.23
CA ASN A 757 -27.12 -22.41 33.74
C ASN A 757 -26.13 -21.35 34.22
N THR A 758 -24.87 -21.76 34.38
CA THR A 758 -23.75 -20.90 34.75
C THR A 758 -22.75 -20.86 33.60
N LEU A 759 -22.64 -19.73 32.93
CA LEU A 759 -21.81 -19.51 31.74
C LEU A 759 -20.73 -18.48 32.06
N ILE A 760 -19.51 -18.94 32.33
CA ILE A 760 -18.46 -18.09 32.91
C ILE A 760 -17.16 -18.16 32.10
N SER A 761 -16.52 -17.01 31.86
CA SER A 761 -15.17 -16.95 31.29
C SER A 761 -15.02 -17.64 29.93
N ASN A 762 -16.05 -17.61 29.10
CA ASN A 762 -15.96 -18.03 27.70
C ASN A 762 -15.39 -16.89 26.86
N ALA A 763 -14.48 -17.22 25.95
CA ALA A 763 -13.67 -16.24 25.23
C ALA A 763 -14.47 -15.39 24.23
N GLU A 764 -15.59 -15.89 23.71
CA GLU A 764 -16.57 -15.12 22.93
C GLU A 764 -17.82 -14.84 23.78
N SER A 765 -18.95 -15.47 23.46
CA SER A 765 -20.23 -15.18 24.11
C SER A 765 -20.64 -16.24 25.13
N GLY A 766 -21.28 -15.83 26.22
CA GLY A 766 -21.99 -16.76 27.10
C GLY A 766 -23.08 -17.51 26.33
N PHE A 767 -24.04 -16.76 25.77
CA PHE A 767 -24.98 -17.26 24.77
C PHE A 767 -24.72 -16.64 23.40
N TYR A 768 -24.66 -17.47 22.36
CA TYR A 768 -24.62 -17.03 20.97
C TYR A 768 -25.86 -17.54 20.22
N ILE A 769 -26.74 -16.63 19.83
CA ILE A 769 -28.06 -16.92 19.25
C ILE A 769 -28.06 -16.44 17.80
N TYR A 770 -28.12 -17.38 16.87
CA TYR A 770 -28.03 -17.15 15.44
C TYR A 770 -29.25 -17.71 14.70
N GLY A 771 -30.04 -16.84 14.07
CA GLY A 771 -31.22 -17.24 13.29
C GLY A 771 -32.24 -18.07 14.06
N ALA A 772 -32.33 -17.90 15.38
CA ALA A 772 -33.11 -18.75 16.28
C ALA A 772 -34.21 -17.94 16.99
N SER A 773 -35.41 -18.52 17.07
CA SER A 773 -36.62 -17.84 17.52
C SER A 773 -37.37 -18.62 18.60
N PHE A 774 -38.22 -17.92 19.34
CA PHE A 774 -39.10 -18.51 20.36
C PHE A 774 -38.37 -19.23 21.51
N ASN A 775 -37.12 -18.86 21.81
CA ASN A 775 -36.37 -19.45 22.91
C ASN A 775 -36.61 -18.69 24.23
N ASN A 776 -36.65 -19.44 25.34
CA ASN A 776 -36.80 -18.91 26.69
C ASN A 776 -35.50 -19.06 27.46
N ILE A 777 -34.87 -17.94 27.82
CA ILE A 777 -33.59 -17.88 28.55
C ILE A 777 -33.82 -17.16 29.87
N TYR A 778 -33.82 -17.89 30.99
CA TYR A 778 -34.11 -17.29 32.29
C TYR A 778 -33.36 -17.88 33.48
N LEU A 779 -33.18 -17.10 34.55
CA LEU A 779 -32.46 -17.52 35.76
C LEU A 779 -31.03 -18.03 35.50
N ASN A 780 -30.37 -17.59 34.43
CA ASN A 780 -28.99 -17.96 34.15
C ASN A 780 -28.00 -16.95 34.76
N LYS A 781 -26.81 -17.45 35.13
CA LYS A 781 -25.67 -16.63 35.51
C LYS A 781 -24.69 -16.57 34.34
N ILE A 782 -24.48 -15.39 33.78
CA ILE A 782 -23.65 -15.15 32.60
C ILE A 782 -22.60 -14.10 32.96
N ALA A 783 -21.35 -14.53 33.18
CA ALA A 783 -20.34 -13.63 33.72
C ALA A 783 -18.94 -13.78 33.16
N SER A 784 -18.18 -12.68 33.12
CA SER A 784 -16.77 -12.68 32.72
C SER A 784 -16.48 -13.22 31.32
N ASN A 785 -17.46 -13.16 30.41
CA ASN A 785 -17.29 -13.47 29.00
C ASN A 785 -16.92 -12.20 28.22
N THR A 786 -16.43 -12.33 26.99
CA THR A 786 -16.28 -11.16 26.11
C THR A 786 -17.64 -10.53 25.82
N CYS A 787 -18.65 -11.35 25.53
CA CYS A 787 -20.03 -10.91 25.44
C CYS A 787 -20.94 -11.76 26.32
N GLY A 788 -21.88 -11.14 27.06
CA GLY A 788 -22.88 -11.90 27.81
C GLY A 788 -23.77 -12.71 26.87
N ILE A 789 -24.48 -12.00 25.99
CA ILE A 789 -25.40 -12.59 25.01
C ILE A 789 -25.15 -11.96 23.63
N THR A 790 -25.17 -12.76 22.56
CA THR A 790 -25.18 -12.26 21.19
C THR A 790 -26.46 -12.69 20.49
N LEU A 791 -27.20 -11.74 19.93
CA LEU A 791 -28.42 -11.94 19.15
C LEU A 791 -28.22 -11.44 17.72
N GLN A 792 -28.22 -12.35 16.76
CA GLN A 792 -28.13 -11.97 15.35
C GLN A 792 -28.84 -12.98 14.44
N GLY A 793 -29.16 -12.56 13.21
CA GLY A 793 -29.63 -13.44 12.16
C GLY A 793 -28.79 -13.34 10.89
N SER A 794 -29.20 -14.12 9.90
CA SER A 794 -28.69 -14.11 8.54
C SER A 794 -29.61 -13.30 7.62
N GLN A 795 -29.37 -13.31 6.31
CA GLN A 795 -30.33 -12.79 5.32
C GLN A 795 -31.55 -13.70 5.15
N GLU A 796 -31.45 -14.95 5.59
CA GLU A 796 -32.46 -16.00 5.39
C GLU A 796 -33.24 -16.32 6.68
N THR A 797 -32.62 -16.09 7.83
CA THR A 797 -33.15 -16.44 9.15
C THR A 797 -33.00 -15.26 10.11
N ASN A 798 -34.09 -14.91 10.79
CA ASN A 798 -34.10 -13.86 11.81
C ASN A 798 -34.11 -14.47 13.21
N SER A 799 -33.50 -13.78 14.17
CA SER A 799 -33.59 -14.13 15.60
C SER A 799 -34.69 -13.31 16.24
N THR A 800 -35.88 -13.90 16.41
CA THR A 800 -37.08 -13.16 16.83
C THR A 800 -37.86 -13.84 17.93
N GLN A 801 -38.63 -13.06 18.69
CA GLN A 801 -39.55 -13.58 19.69
C GLN A 801 -38.87 -14.45 20.77
N ASN A 802 -37.58 -14.23 21.01
CA ASN A 802 -36.89 -14.81 22.16
C ASN A 802 -37.23 -14.01 23.41
N ILE A 803 -37.40 -14.71 24.54
CA ILE A 803 -37.67 -14.12 25.85
C ILE A 803 -36.43 -14.33 26.72
N ILE A 804 -35.80 -13.23 27.14
CA ILE A 804 -34.62 -13.21 27.99
C ILE A 804 -34.99 -12.49 29.28
N THR A 805 -35.13 -13.23 30.37
CA THR A 805 -35.65 -12.64 31.63
C THR A 805 -35.03 -13.24 32.88
N GLU A 806 -34.97 -12.50 33.98
CA GLU A 806 -34.45 -13.00 35.27
C GLU A 806 -33.00 -13.52 35.21
N ASN A 807 -32.18 -13.06 34.26
CA ASN A 807 -30.78 -13.47 34.16
C ASN A 807 -29.87 -12.51 34.91
N LEU A 808 -28.82 -13.05 35.53
CA LEU A 808 -27.70 -12.28 36.06
C LEU A 808 -26.59 -12.18 35.00
N ILE A 809 -26.41 -11.00 34.42
CA ILE A 809 -25.41 -10.73 33.37
C ILE A 809 -24.38 -9.75 33.93
N ALA A 810 -23.25 -10.28 34.40
CA ALA A 810 -22.32 -9.51 35.23
C ALA A 810 -20.86 -9.58 34.78
N SER A 811 -20.13 -8.47 34.87
CA SER A 811 -18.68 -8.42 34.65
C SER A 811 -18.21 -8.95 33.28
N ASN A 812 -19.04 -8.84 32.24
CA ASN A 812 -18.64 -9.13 30.86
C ASN A 812 -18.02 -7.88 30.22
N ASN A 813 -17.19 -8.05 29.19
CA ASN A 813 -16.68 -6.89 28.44
C ASN A 813 -17.83 -6.15 27.73
N ILE A 814 -18.77 -6.89 27.16
CA ILE A 814 -20.00 -6.39 26.52
C ILE A 814 -21.21 -7.13 27.12
N PHE A 815 -22.30 -6.46 27.52
CA PHE A 815 -23.49 -7.19 28.02
C PHE A 815 -24.19 -7.94 26.87
N LEU A 816 -24.49 -7.22 25.78
CA LEU A 816 -25.22 -7.77 24.63
C LEU A 816 -24.73 -7.16 23.33
N VAL A 817 -24.69 -8.00 22.31
CA VAL A 817 -24.56 -7.59 20.91
C VAL A 817 -25.88 -7.90 20.21
N ILE A 818 -26.50 -6.90 19.58
CA ILE A 818 -27.69 -7.08 18.73
C ILE A 818 -27.36 -6.66 17.31
N LYS A 819 -27.57 -7.55 16.34
CA LYS A 819 -27.54 -7.19 14.92
C LYS A 819 -28.92 -6.70 14.46
N TYR A 820 -29.11 -5.39 14.56
CA TYR A 820 -30.33 -4.73 14.11
C TYR A 820 -30.62 -5.02 12.63
N GLY A 821 -31.90 -5.19 12.29
CA GLY A 821 -32.34 -5.65 10.98
C GLY A 821 -32.55 -7.17 10.85
N THR A 822 -31.92 -7.97 11.73
CA THR A 822 -32.07 -9.44 11.74
C THR A 822 -32.45 -10.01 13.11
N ALA A 823 -32.16 -9.29 14.19
CA ALA A 823 -32.62 -9.62 15.55
C ALA A 823 -33.71 -8.63 16.00
N LEU A 824 -34.98 -9.02 15.84
CA LEU A 824 -36.15 -8.14 16.03
C LEU A 824 -37.20 -8.82 16.93
N LYS A 825 -38.02 -8.03 17.62
CA LYS A 825 -39.16 -8.47 18.45
C LYS A 825 -38.76 -9.46 19.53
N ASN A 826 -37.56 -9.34 20.07
CA ASN A 826 -37.16 -10.07 21.28
C ASN A 826 -37.60 -9.27 22.51
N THR A 827 -37.90 -9.97 23.61
CA THR A 827 -38.36 -9.36 24.86
C THR A 827 -37.33 -9.60 25.96
N LEU A 828 -36.79 -8.52 26.51
CA LEU A 828 -35.76 -8.52 27.55
C LEU A 828 -36.26 -7.72 28.76
N TYR A 829 -36.55 -8.38 29.88
CA TYR A 829 -37.04 -7.72 31.10
C TYR A 829 -36.62 -8.50 32.36
N HIS A 830 -36.53 -7.85 33.51
CA HIS A 830 -36.08 -8.42 34.80
C HIS A 830 -34.66 -9.01 34.78
N ASN A 831 -33.81 -8.59 33.84
CA ASN A 831 -32.41 -8.99 33.86
C ASN A 831 -31.61 -8.04 34.74
N ASN A 832 -30.58 -8.57 35.41
CA ASN A 832 -29.65 -7.83 36.24
C ASN A 832 -28.34 -7.61 35.47
N PHE A 833 -28.15 -6.42 34.90
CA PHE A 833 -26.93 -6.01 34.21
C PHE A 833 -25.99 -5.31 35.21
N ILE A 834 -24.90 -5.97 35.59
CA ILE A 834 -24.02 -5.51 36.68
C ILE A 834 -22.56 -5.44 36.23
N ASP A 835 -21.94 -4.27 36.35
CA ASP A 835 -20.49 -4.06 36.16
C ASP A 835 -19.96 -4.57 34.81
N ASN A 836 -20.75 -4.48 33.73
CA ASN A 836 -20.27 -4.75 32.37
C ASN A 836 -19.56 -3.51 31.80
N ASN A 837 -18.45 -3.67 31.07
CA ASN A 837 -17.64 -2.52 30.62
C ASN A 837 -18.34 -1.69 29.55
N ILE A 838 -18.94 -2.36 28.57
CA ILE A 838 -19.77 -1.76 27.52
C ILE A 838 -21.14 -2.36 27.67
N GLN A 839 -22.17 -1.51 27.68
CA GLN A 839 -23.51 -2.02 27.75
C GLN A 839 -23.88 -2.68 26.40
N LEU A 840 -24.21 -1.92 25.36
CA LEU A 840 -24.69 -2.45 24.08
C LEU A 840 -23.78 -2.11 22.89
N ILE A 841 -23.59 -3.06 21.97
CA ILE A 841 -23.04 -2.81 20.62
C ILE A 841 -24.07 -3.18 19.54
N ASP A 842 -24.21 -2.32 18.53
CA ASP A 842 -24.93 -2.58 17.27
C ASP A 842 -23.93 -2.90 16.17
N GLY A 843 -24.23 -3.95 15.41
CA GLY A 843 -23.33 -4.55 14.44
C GLY A 843 -22.64 -5.75 15.08
N GLY A 844 -22.89 -6.94 14.52
CA GLY A 844 -22.25 -8.18 14.97
C GLY A 844 -20.72 -8.10 14.94
N ILE A 845 -20.07 -9.11 15.47
CA ILE A 845 -18.60 -9.17 15.67
C ILE A 845 -17.80 -9.39 14.37
N SER A 846 -18.30 -8.96 13.21
CA SER A 846 -17.63 -9.04 11.90
C SER A 846 -18.16 -7.99 10.92
N PRO A 847 -17.33 -7.49 9.99
CA PRO A 847 -17.67 -6.34 9.14
C PRO A 847 -18.70 -6.74 8.08
N ILE A 848 -19.98 -6.59 8.40
CA ILE A 848 -21.06 -6.63 7.42
C ILE A 848 -21.52 -5.19 7.17
N THR A 849 -21.39 -4.76 5.92
CA THR A 849 -21.76 -3.44 5.40
C THR A 849 -23.11 -2.96 5.93
N PHE A 850 -23.09 -1.78 6.53
CA PHE A 850 -24.25 -1.04 7.02
C PHE A 850 -25.20 -0.70 5.86
N TRP A 851 -26.28 -1.48 5.69
CA TRP A 851 -27.45 -0.98 4.98
C TRP A 851 -28.27 -0.17 5.98
N SER A 852 -28.19 1.15 5.82
CA SER A 852 -29.04 2.11 6.50
C SER A 852 -30.52 1.79 6.22
N ARG A 853 -31.25 1.41 7.27
CA ARG A 853 -32.68 1.64 7.33
C ARG A 853 -33.02 2.41 8.60
N PRO A 854 -33.32 3.71 8.49
CA PRO A 854 -34.06 4.41 9.53
C PRO A 854 -35.53 4.03 9.39
N SER A 855 -36.09 3.35 10.39
CA SER A 855 -37.53 3.36 10.60
C SER A 855 -37.78 3.48 12.10
N ASP A 856 -38.50 4.51 12.48
CA ASP A 856 -38.83 4.96 13.85
C ASP A 856 -39.73 3.98 14.64
N ASN A 857 -39.41 2.69 14.66
CA ASN A 857 -40.19 1.67 15.37
C ASN A 857 -39.26 0.90 16.32
N PRO A 858 -39.57 0.77 17.62
CA PRO A 858 -38.75 -0.01 18.54
C PRO A 858 -38.58 -1.44 18.00
N VAL A 859 -37.33 -1.86 17.94
CA VAL A 859 -36.94 -3.09 17.26
C VAL A 859 -37.00 -4.28 18.21
N ASN A 860 -36.77 -4.08 19.50
CA ASN A 860 -36.92 -5.07 20.57
C ASN A 860 -37.63 -4.44 21.78
N TYR A 861 -38.22 -5.27 22.64
CA TYR A 861 -38.91 -4.85 23.86
C TYR A 861 -37.97 -5.00 25.06
N TRP A 862 -37.75 -3.92 25.79
CA TRP A 862 -36.82 -3.86 26.93
C TRP A 862 -37.54 -3.81 28.30
N ASP A 863 -38.85 -3.96 28.25
CA ASP A 863 -39.74 -4.04 29.40
C ASP A 863 -40.96 -4.88 29.03
N ASN A 864 -41.76 -5.25 30.02
CA ASN A 864 -43.01 -5.96 29.83
C ASN A 864 -44.25 -5.03 29.84
N GLY A 865 -44.04 -3.71 29.76
CA GLY A 865 -45.07 -2.69 29.92
C GLY A 865 -45.39 -2.31 31.37
N GLN A 866 -44.75 -2.94 32.36
CA GLN A 866 -44.88 -2.61 33.79
C GLN A 866 -43.51 -2.48 34.46
N GLU A 867 -42.60 -3.40 34.17
CA GLU A 867 -41.27 -3.51 34.77
C GLU A 867 -40.24 -3.84 33.67
N GLY A 868 -39.05 -3.28 33.84
CA GLY A 868 -37.91 -3.35 32.92
C GLY A 868 -36.75 -4.16 33.48
N ASN A 869 -35.53 -3.76 33.17
CA ASN A 869 -34.30 -4.39 33.64
C ASN A 869 -33.61 -3.54 34.70
N TYR A 870 -32.74 -4.18 35.48
CA TYR A 870 -31.81 -3.47 36.37
C TYR A 870 -30.50 -3.19 35.65
N TRP A 871 -30.04 -1.95 35.72
CA TRP A 871 -28.80 -1.48 35.08
C TRP A 871 -27.90 -0.84 36.14
N SER A 872 -26.70 -1.38 36.36
CA SER A 872 -25.81 -0.87 37.42
C SER A 872 -25.31 0.56 37.20
N ASP A 873 -25.37 1.06 35.97
CA ASP A 873 -24.99 2.43 35.58
C ASP A 873 -26.20 3.37 35.40
N TYR A 874 -27.43 2.90 35.65
CA TYR A 874 -28.60 3.76 35.59
C TYR A 874 -28.61 4.75 36.75
N THR A 875 -28.60 6.04 36.42
CA THR A 875 -28.51 7.15 37.39
C THR A 875 -29.84 7.89 37.59
N GLY A 876 -30.96 7.34 37.12
CA GLY A 876 -32.26 7.97 37.29
C GLY A 876 -32.76 7.96 38.74
N THR A 877 -33.82 8.73 39.01
CA THR A 877 -34.44 8.80 40.34
C THR A 877 -35.73 8.00 40.39
N ASP A 878 -36.11 7.58 41.59
CA ASP A 878 -37.42 7.00 41.90
C ASP A 878 -38.07 7.87 42.99
N LYS A 879 -38.85 8.87 42.56
CA LYS A 879 -39.45 9.87 43.45
C LYS A 879 -40.73 9.37 44.11
N ASN A 880 -41.47 8.49 43.45
CA ASN A 880 -42.69 7.89 44.00
C ASN A 880 -42.41 6.66 44.88
N ALA A 881 -41.15 6.20 44.93
CA ALA A 881 -40.64 5.09 45.73
C ALA A 881 -41.31 3.75 45.40
N ASP A 882 -41.67 3.53 44.14
CA ASP A 882 -42.28 2.29 43.67
C ASP A 882 -41.24 1.23 43.25
N GLY A 883 -39.95 1.56 43.27
CA GLY A 883 -38.85 0.68 42.88
C GLY A 883 -38.52 0.73 41.39
N ILE A 884 -39.22 1.55 40.61
CA ILE A 884 -39.01 1.78 39.18
C ILE A 884 -38.48 3.21 38.98
N GLY A 885 -37.54 3.37 38.06
CA GLY A 885 -37.01 4.68 37.71
C GLY A 885 -38.05 5.56 37.02
N ASP A 886 -38.14 6.82 37.43
CA ASP A 886 -39.08 7.82 36.87
C ASP A 886 -38.75 8.22 35.41
N ILE A 887 -37.55 7.89 34.92
CA ILE A 887 -37.09 8.20 33.55
C ILE A 887 -36.67 6.91 32.83
N PRO A 888 -36.88 6.80 31.50
CA PRO A 888 -36.41 5.64 30.74
C PRO A 888 -34.88 5.48 30.80
N CYS A 889 -34.41 4.24 30.78
CA CYS A 889 -33.03 3.93 30.45
C CYS A 889 -32.89 3.79 28.93
N TYR A 890 -32.12 4.69 28.32
CA TYR A 890 -31.93 4.70 26.87
C TYR A 890 -30.89 3.67 26.45
N VAL A 891 -31.30 2.74 25.58
CA VAL A 891 -30.43 1.66 25.11
C VAL A 891 -29.76 2.05 23.79
N ARG A 892 -30.52 2.44 22.77
CA ARG A 892 -30.01 2.98 21.48
C ARG A 892 -31.13 3.60 20.64
N ASN A 893 -30.92 4.80 20.09
CA ASN A 893 -31.91 5.51 19.24
C ASN A 893 -33.30 5.55 19.91
N SER A 894 -34.31 4.90 19.32
CA SER A 894 -35.69 4.77 19.81
C SER A 894 -35.93 3.57 20.72
N ASP A 895 -34.96 2.68 20.92
CA ASP A 895 -35.06 1.57 21.87
C ASP A 895 -34.70 2.08 23.28
N GLN A 896 -35.65 1.93 24.20
CA GLN A 896 -35.50 2.32 25.61
C GLN A 896 -36.21 1.30 26.51
N ASP A 897 -35.65 1.10 27.68
CA ASP A 897 -36.33 0.48 28.81
C ASP A 897 -37.15 1.56 29.52
N ASN A 898 -38.48 1.47 29.45
CA ASN A 898 -39.36 2.49 30.01
C ASN A 898 -39.53 2.37 31.54
N PHE A 899 -39.19 1.22 32.11
CA PHE A 899 -39.46 0.90 33.50
C PHE A 899 -38.20 0.32 34.18
N PRO A 900 -37.04 1.03 34.12
CA PRO A 900 -35.80 0.49 34.65
C PRO A 900 -35.92 0.27 36.17
N LEU A 901 -35.46 -0.88 36.65
CA LEU A 901 -35.55 -1.25 38.05
C LEU A 901 -34.47 -0.51 38.86
N MET A 902 -34.84 -0.05 40.07
CA MET A 902 -33.92 0.66 40.98
C MET A 902 -33.03 -0.27 41.79
N LYS A 903 -33.37 -1.56 41.84
CA LYS A 903 -32.61 -2.62 42.52
C LYS A 903 -32.58 -3.87 41.66
N PRO A 904 -31.56 -4.74 41.83
CA PRO A 904 -31.55 -6.04 41.16
C PRO A 904 -32.84 -6.82 41.47
N HIS A 905 -33.43 -7.40 40.43
CA HIS A 905 -34.61 -8.27 40.50
C HIS A 905 -34.28 -9.61 41.16
#